data_AF-A0A836HLX0-F1
#
_entry.id   AF-A0A836HLX0-F1
#
_cell.length_a   1.000
_cell.length_b   1.000
_cell.length_c   1.000
_cell.angle_alpha   90.00
_cell.angle_beta   90.00
_cell.angle_gamma   90.00
#
_symmetry.space_group_name_H-M   'P 1'
#
loop_
_entity.id
_entity.type
_entity.pdbx_description
1 polymer ?
#
loop_
_entity_poly.entity_id
_entity_poly.type
_entity_poly.pdbx_seq_one_letter_code
_entity_poly.pdbx_strand_id
1 'polypeptide(L)'
;MTEYEQRYGKVDITLPRSSTHVRDVQSHSVPADTIAASAAVVSVPSVAPGTQRGGIIPASSTSALRTYAEWYLPPTSASAASSPLESQSCAATAAVRAVPTVEYFKQLSRAAGRKQEEHMWGLMQDLYTDSEQSDRYHPDAIGIESVQPHRRWFVSQYAHLQAFLQRQPLLRRANIICRWLESTYRDDSRQEPRLRGEEEVVLRQLILTYLRGGELSRAINAAVTYGSCVYSCILSAAQLQTVQEPWFSQTALVPLFGEYAHGELDHAWCGNEYRLDNLSQLYEESCKHRSAAAAVGVDGGAAAPTPSGVSDFDAVIGAALCGNLAVLETAFKVNGSWKDMVWCHLRCALVVAFTKQLMVATGGGGGDEAGRPAASAVDRSYALFIEEMTGSEDDWALSFSQSLARRLAARLQSGFLTRVSLEEQLQMRFILQTLTCVDGDGARLPTAPFAMPAPVALMGATEWFDIVPEEGNSDAARLITHVVLAQDVAYGETLSPHAVQVRAGASLATSLARYAVFLALLPRYPFDEGLRAVTAMTLRLRDPRHRASVYAAFIMAAREYELQRQNLSRSELEEQEARLVRQFVTADSDANVHAEVQHLLYQQITPTKLLTHNKLAEKLMWEAMHADSLSDYLAVLRRGVSACCSFWLTQPEPEVKAIADVSSILTRRVLVDIQRWCETHSTGAAGALTVEATSSFTSSPSASPVTDLERSEATFWYLLSETRGIATEHATITAQLTAAKHTAAFAGAAAASNRTLIYQLTQDEAALLMQLVDHTRRGIRHGGAVVHRDRQCLTAIVSLVQQLTEAVTLSMLSGVAECDVEEDSPAPRDDLSRMQEVFELMEELHSAGYLDPALLPQQSASALYTQIRAMRVSYGQRVHKRQVLTALRQRAHMSVAQVDSANAVVPVDSK
;
A
#
# COMPACT_ATOMS: atom_id res chain seq x y z
N MET A 1 20.16 -10.32 -7.95
CA MET A 1 18.72 -10.65 -7.95
C MET A 1 18.41 -11.31 -6.62
N THR A 2 17.40 -10.84 -5.91
CA THR A 2 16.99 -11.42 -4.61
C THR A 2 16.15 -12.69 -4.83
N GLU A 3 16.07 -13.60 -3.84
CA GLU A 3 15.24 -14.83 -3.93
C GLU A 3 13.76 -14.51 -4.19
N TYR A 4 13.29 -13.32 -3.78
CA TYR A 4 11.96 -12.81 -4.08
C TYR A 4 11.76 -12.52 -5.58
N GLU A 5 12.72 -11.88 -6.24
CA GLU A 5 12.68 -11.63 -7.70
C GLU A 5 12.70 -12.92 -8.52
N GLN A 6 13.27 -14.00 -7.98
CA GLN A 6 13.25 -15.33 -8.58
C GLN A 6 11.92 -16.08 -8.36
N ARG A 7 11.23 -15.84 -7.24
CA ARG A 7 9.98 -16.56 -6.88
C ARG A 7 8.70 -15.89 -7.38
N TYR A 8 8.66 -14.56 -7.51
CA TYR A 8 7.41 -13.82 -7.79
C TYR A 8 7.36 -13.16 -9.18
N GLY A 9 8.38 -13.38 -10.01
CA GLY A 9 8.44 -12.84 -11.37
C GLY A 9 8.66 -11.34 -11.42
N LYS A 10 9.16 -10.84 -12.57
CA LYS A 10 9.16 -9.41 -12.87
C LYS A 10 7.72 -8.95 -13.04
N VAL A 11 7.14 -8.31 -12.03
CA VAL A 11 5.99 -7.43 -12.26
C VAL A 11 6.54 -6.15 -12.88
N ASP A 12 6.53 -6.10 -14.21
CA ASP A 12 6.77 -4.86 -14.93
C ASP A 12 5.59 -3.92 -14.66
N ILE A 13 5.76 -3.02 -13.69
CA ILE A 13 5.08 -1.73 -13.75
C ILE A 13 5.75 -1.00 -14.92
N THR A 14 5.23 -1.23 -16.13
CA THR A 14 5.57 -0.45 -17.30
C THR A 14 5.06 0.97 -17.08
N LEU A 15 5.99 1.90 -16.88
CA LEU A 15 5.74 3.30 -17.18
C LEU A 15 5.42 3.43 -18.68
N PRO A 16 4.57 4.39 -19.09
CA PRO A 16 4.29 4.62 -20.49
C PRO A 16 5.59 5.10 -21.16
N ARG A 17 6.28 4.18 -21.85
CA ARG A 17 7.20 4.60 -22.90
C ARG A 17 6.32 5.04 -24.06
N SER A 18 6.34 6.33 -24.38
CA SER A 18 5.72 6.84 -25.59
C SER A 18 6.43 6.23 -26.80
N SER A 19 5.95 5.10 -27.30
CA SER A 19 6.27 4.62 -28.63
C SER A 19 5.09 4.96 -29.54
N THR A 20 5.03 6.22 -29.98
CA THR A 20 4.33 6.55 -31.22
C THR A 20 5.11 5.92 -32.36
N HIS A 21 4.80 4.68 -32.72
CA HIS A 21 5.16 4.13 -34.01
C HIS A 21 4.07 4.51 -35.00
N VAL A 22 4.25 5.66 -35.64
CA VAL A 22 3.63 5.95 -36.93
C VAL A 22 4.34 5.07 -37.94
N ARG A 23 3.61 4.09 -38.49
CA ARG A 23 4.04 3.41 -39.72
C ARG A 23 3.80 4.37 -40.87
N ASP A 24 4.87 4.96 -41.39
CA ASP A 24 4.86 5.47 -42.75
C ASP A 24 5.68 4.56 -43.65
N VAL A 25 5.01 4.18 -44.74
CA VAL A 25 5.49 3.36 -45.84
C VAL A 25 6.40 4.25 -46.69
N GLN A 26 7.72 4.08 -46.59
CA GLN A 26 8.65 4.02 -47.74
C GLN A 26 10.11 3.96 -47.27
N SER A 27 10.84 3.05 -47.92
CA SER A 27 12.27 2.79 -47.82
C SER A 27 13.12 3.98 -48.24
N HIS A 28 14.08 4.40 -47.40
CA HIS A 28 15.50 4.59 -47.73
C HIS A 28 16.30 4.96 -46.47
N SER A 29 17.56 4.52 -46.42
CA SER A 29 18.52 4.60 -45.30
C SER A 29 19.39 5.88 -45.33
N VAL A 30 20.13 6.13 -44.21
CA VAL A 30 21.37 6.97 -43.99
C VAL A 30 21.19 8.00 -42.82
N PRO A 31 22.22 8.37 -41.99
CA PRO A 31 22.25 8.05 -40.55
C PRO A 31 22.32 9.30 -39.62
N ALA A 32 22.52 9.03 -38.32
CA ALA A 32 22.56 9.94 -37.17
C ALA A 32 23.33 11.26 -37.35
N ASP A 33 22.72 12.38 -36.94
CA ASP A 33 23.14 13.21 -35.80
C ASP A 33 22.32 14.52 -35.73
N THR A 34 22.45 15.19 -34.59
CA THR A 34 22.09 16.59 -34.25
C THR A 34 20.70 16.93 -33.67
N ILE A 35 20.79 17.37 -32.42
CA ILE A 35 19.87 18.13 -31.59
C ILE A 35 19.46 19.44 -32.30
N ALA A 36 18.16 19.68 -32.48
CA ALA A 36 17.61 21.03 -32.59
C ALA A 36 16.10 21.02 -32.30
N ALA A 37 15.69 21.83 -31.33
CA ALA A 37 14.31 22.18 -31.05
C ALA A 37 13.68 22.87 -32.27
N SER A 38 12.48 22.45 -32.68
CA SER A 38 11.61 23.22 -33.58
C SER A 38 10.17 22.88 -33.29
N ALA A 39 9.47 23.84 -32.68
CA ALA A 39 8.03 23.85 -32.52
C ALA A 39 7.39 24.00 -33.91
N ALA A 40 6.69 22.95 -34.37
CA ALA A 40 5.87 23.01 -35.56
C ALA A 40 4.47 23.51 -35.19
N VAL A 41 4.21 24.77 -35.52
CA VAL A 41 2.87 25.38 -35.59
C VAL A 41 2.12 24.72 -36.74
N VAL A 42 1.02 24.02 -36.45
CA VAL A 42 0.01 23.67 -37.46
C VAL A 42 -1.21 24.55 -37.22
N SER A 43 -1.43 25.44 -38.18
CA SER A 43 -2.54 26.36 -38.29
C SER A 43 -3.87 25.63 -38.51
N VAL A 44 -4.86 25.91 -37.65
CA VAL A 44 -6.28 25.61 -37.86
C VAL A 44 -6.97 26.84 -38.46
N PRO A 45 -7.87 26.73 -39.45
CA PRO A 45 -8.65 27.87 -39.89
C PRO A 45 -9.77 28.18 -38.88
N SER A 46 -9.60 29.32 -38.20
CA SER A 46 -10.59 30.33 -37.79
C SER A 46 -12.09 29.94 -37.83
N VAL A 47 -12.68 29.72 -36.66
CA VAL A 47 -13.93 30.36 -36.19
C VAL A 47 -13.83 30.53 -34.65
N ALA A 48 -14.07 31.73 -34.14
CA ALA A 48 -14.09 32.07 -32.71
C ALA A 48 -15.26 33.05 -32.43
N PRO A 49 -15.67 33.32 -31.17
CA PRO A 49 -15.38 32.61 -29.91
C PRO A 49 -16.63 32.34 -29.04
N GLY A 50 -16.57 31.28 -28.24
CA GLY A 50 -17.39 31.08 -27.04
C GLY A 50 -16.51 30.48 -25.94
N THR A 51 -16.23 31.26 -24.91
CA THR A 51 -15.22 31.04 -23.87
C THR A 51 -15.49 29.77 -23.04
N GLN A 52 -14.72 28.70 -23.25
CA GLN A 52 -14.48 27.66 -22.23
C GLN A 52 -12.97 27.62 -21.93
N ARG A 53 -12.62 27.98 -20.69
CA ARG A 53 -11.27 27.79 -20.13
C ARG A 53 -11.03 26.30 -19.95
N GLY A 54 -10.51 25.64 -20.98
CA GLY A 54 -9.82 24.35 -20.84
C GLY A 54 -8.47 24.60 -20.18
N GLY A 55 -8.37 24.33 -18.88
CA GLY A 55 -7.10 24.25 -18.20
C GLY A 55 -6.36 22.99 -18.67
N ILE A 56 -5.39 23.15 -19.56
CA ILE A 56 -4.39 22.12 -19.83
C ILE A 56 -3.54 22.00 -18.57
N ILE A 57 -3.77 20.96 -17.77
CA ILE A 57 -2.86 20.59 -16.69
C ILE A 57 -1.66 19.91 -17.36
N PRO A 58 -0.43 20.45 -17.25
CA PRO A 58 0.75 19.74 -17.72
C PRO A 58 0.91 18.46 -16.89
N ALA A 59 1.00 17.31 -17.56
CA ALA A 59 1.28 16.03 -16.92
C ALA A 59 2.68 16.07 -16.30
N SER A 60 2.76 16.47 -15.02
CA SER A 60 3.97 16.28 -14.23
C SER A 60 4.16 14.79 -13.98
N SER A 61 5.37 14.28 -14.19
CA SER A 61 5.77 12.90 -13.93
C SER A 61 5.77 12.58 -12.42
N THR A 62 4.59 12.54 -11.81
CA THR A 62 4.42 12.11 -10.41
C THR A 62 4.39 10.58 -10.36
N SER A 63 5.12 9.99 -9.40
CA SER A 63 5.09 8.55 -9.17
C SER A 63 3.66 8.11 -8.83
N ALA A 64 3.22 6.93 -9.28
CA ALA A 64 1.86 6.44 -9.02
C ALA A 64 1.52 6.40 -7.52
N LEU A 65 2.52 6.17 -6.65
CA LEU A 65 2.39 6.21 -5.20
C LEU A 65 2.12 7.61 -4.66
N ARG A 66 2.71 8.65 -5.27
CA ARG A 66 2.43 10.05 -4.94
C ARG A 66 0.98 10.39 -5.28
N THR A 67 0.52 9.95 -6.45
CA THR A 67 -0.87 10.10 -6.88
C THR A 67 -1.84 9.40 -5.94
N TYR A 68 -1.53 8.18 -5.48
CA TYR A 68 -2.36 7.47 -4.48
C TYR A 68 -2.39 8.17 -3.13
N ALA A 69 -1.25 8.69 -2.66
CA ALA A 69 -1.20 9.44 -1.42
C ALA A 69 -2.07 10.71 -1.50
N GLU A 70 -1.99 11.45 -2.62
CA GLU A 70 -2.79 12.66 -2.86
C GLU A 70 -4.29 12.38 -2.96
N TRP A 71 -4.70 11.16 -3.30
CA TRP A 71 -6.11 10.81 -3.51
C TRP A 71 -6.79 10.13 -2.36
N TYR A 72 -6.08 9.54 -1.42
CA TYR A 72 -6.71 8.92 -0.25
C TYR A 72 -6.51 9.74 1.02
N LEU A 73 -5.57 10.70 1.02
CA LEU A 73 -5.48 11.68 2.10
C LEU A 73 -6.65 12.66 2.01
N PRO A 74 -7.43 12.85 3.09
CA PRO A 74 -8.22 14.07 3.20
C PRO A 74 -7.25 15.27 3.18
N PRO A 75 -7.59 16.40 2.54
CA PRO A 75 -6.76 17.59 2.62
C PRO A 75 -6.63 17.97 4.10
N THR A 76 -5.44 17.81 4.66
CA THR A 76 -5.14 18.31 5.98
C THR A 76 -5.33 19.82 5.96
N SER A 77 -6.16 20.30 6.86
CA SER A 77 -6.16 21.69 7.30
C SER A 77 -4.70 22.13 7.45
N ALA A 78 -4.28 23.05 6.58
CA ALA A 78 -2.95 23.64 6.63
C ALA A 78 -2.66 24.08 8.07
N SER A 79 -1.44 23.81 8.50
CA SER A 79 -0.94 24.16 9.82
C SER A 79 -1.33 25.59 10.19
N ALA A 80 -1.84 25.72 11.41
CA ALA A 80 -2.02 27.00 12.06
C ALA A 80 -0.67 27.73 12.14
N ALA A 81 -0.48 28.72 11.27
CA ALA A 81 0.46 29.81 11.49
C ALA A 81 -0.01 31.08 10.74
N SER A 82 -0.42 32.05 11.55
CA SER A 82 -0.51 33.50 11.30
C SER A 82 -1.69 34.14 10.55
N SER A 83 -2.48 34.86 11.36
CA SER A 83 -3.15 36.16 11.15
C SER A 83 -4.69 36.13 11.03
N PRO A 84 -5.41 36.84 11.93
CA PRO A 84 -6.84 37.08 11.81
C PRO A 84 -7.06 38.44 11.13
N LEU A 85 -7.74 38.45 9.99
CA LEU A 85 -8.74 39.43 9.56
C LEU A 85 -8.88 39.30 8.03
N GLU A 86 -9.99 38.69 7.60
CA GLU A 86 -10.93 39.21 6.59
C GLU A 86 -11.74 38.05 6.01
N SER A 87 -13.03 38.09 6.33
CA SER A 87 -14.09 37.24 5.84
C SER A 87 -14.38 37.54 4.36
N GLN A 88 -14.27 36.54 3.48
CA GLN A 88 -15.25 36.22 2.42
C GLN A 88 -14.83 34.99 1.59
N SER A 89 -15.72 33.98 1.61
CA SER A 89 -15.89 32.86 0.66
C SER A 89 -14.66 32.17 0.05
N CYS A 90 -14.25 31.04 0.63
CA CYS A 90 -13.57 29.97 -0.11
C CYS A 90 -13.92 28.60 0.52
N ALA A 91 -15.17 28.17 0.35
CA ALA A 91 -15.57 26.79 0.59
C ALA A 91 -15.35 25.98 -0.70
N ALA A 92 -14.14 25.46 -0.88
CA ALA A 92 -13.84 24.43 -1.89
C ALA A 92 -12.60 23.63 -1.46
N THR A 93 -12.71 22.93 -0.33
CA THR A 93 -11.85 21.79 -0.01
C THR A 93 -12.16 20.70 -1.03
N ALA A 94 -11.21 20.35 -1.90
CA ALA A 94 -11.39 19.24 -2.84
C ALA A 94 -11.42 17.91 -2.05
N ALA A 95 -12.62 17.47 -1.66
CA ALA A 95 -12.82 16.12 -1.16
C ALA A 95 -12.46 15.14 -2.29
N VAL A 96 -11.79 14.04 -1.92
CA VAL A 96 -11.61 12.88 -2.80
C VAL A 96 -12.97 12.52 -3.38
N ARG A 97 -13.03 12.30 -4.70
CA ARG A 97 -14.27 11.93 -5.41
C ARG A 97 -14.17 10.52 -5.98
N ALA A 98 -15.24 9.73 -5.85
CA ALA A 98 -15.25 8.35 -6.32
C ALA A 98 -15.14 8.25 -7.86
N VAL A 99 -15.88 9.09 -8.60
CA VAL A 99 -15.93 9.03 -10.08
C VAL A 99 -14.56 9.33 -10.72
N PRO A 100 -13.85 10.44 -10.41
CA PRO A 100 -12.52 10.70 -10.97
C PRO A 100 -11.47 9.64 -10.60
N THR A 101 -11.56 9.09 -9.38
CA THR A 101 -10.65 8.04 -8.91
C THR A 101 -10.76 6.79 -9.76
N VAL A 102 -12.00 6.33 -9.98
CA VAL A 102 -12.30 5.16 -10.82
C VAL A 102 -11.94 5.43 -12.29
N GLU A 103 -12.20 6.63 -12.80
CA GLU A 103 -11.84 7.01 -14.17
C GLU A 103 -10.33 6.89 -14.41
N TYR A 104 -9.52 7.35 -13.46
CA TYR A 104 -8.08 7.19 -13.60
C TYR A 104 -7.64 5.71 -13.56
N PHE A 105 -8.17 4.92 -12.64
CA PHE A 105 -7.83 3.49 -12.60
C PHE A 105 -8.22 2.77 -13.89
N LYS A 106 -9.33 3.17 -14.51
CA LYS A 106 -9.71 2.72 -15.86
C LYS A 106 -8.64 3.12 -16.90
N GLN A 107 -8.21 4.38 -16.92
CA GLN A 107 -7.17 4.86 -17.85
C GLN A 107 -5.81 4.14 -17.65
N LEU A 108 -5.40 3.93 -16.40
CA LEU A 108 -4.20 3.16 -16.07
C LEU A 108 -4.30 1.70 -16.52
N SER A 109 -5.45 1.07 -16.29
CA SER A 109 -5.67 -0.33 -16.68
C SER A 109 -5.66 -0.48 -18.20
N ARG A 110 -6.23 0.50 -18.92
CA ARG A 110 -6.15 0.59 -20.38
C ARG A 110 -4.70 0.75 -20.85
N ALA A 111 -3.94 1.66 -20.26
CA ALA A 111 -2.54 1.88 -20.60
C ALA A 111 -1.66 0.63 -20.33
N ALA A 112 -2.01 -0.14 -19.30
CA ALA A 112 -1.36 -1.40 -18.97
C ALA A 112 -1.86 -2.62 -19.78
N GLY A 113 -2.87 -2.45 -20.65
CA GLY A 113 -3.46 -3.55 -21.43
C GLY A 113 -4.31 -4.54 -20.63
N ARG A 114 -4.71 -4.20 -19.40
CA ARG A 114 -5.50 -5.06 -18.50
C ARG A 114 -7.00 -4.89 -18.75
N LYS A 115 -7.52 -5.56 -19.79
CA LYS A 115 -8.90 -5.40 -20.26
C LYS A 115 -9.99 -5.69 -19.22
N GLN A 116 -9.92 -6.81 -18.47
CA GLN A 116 -10.97 -7.13 -17.50
C GLN A 116 -10.97 -6.18 -16.29
N GLU A 117 -9.80 -5.67 -15.91
CA GLU A 117 -9.70 -4.64 -14.90
C GLU A 117 -10.29 -3.31 -15.41
N GLU A 118 -9.99 -2.92 -16.66
CA GLU A 118 -10.63 -1.76 -17.30
C GLU A 118 -12.16 -1.87 -17.31
N HIS A 119 -12.70 -3.04 -17.64
CA HIS A 119 -14.15 -3.29 -17.61
C HIS A 119 -14.74 -3.11 -16.20
N MET A 120 -14.04 -3.57 -15.15
CA MET A 120 -14.46 -3.39 -13.77
C MET A 120 -14.53 -1.90 -13.38
N TRP A 121 -13.49 -1.14 -13.69
CA TRP A 121 -13.48 0.30 -13.43
C TRP A 121 -14.52 1.04 -14.29
N GLY A 122 -14.75 0.61 -15.53
CA GLY A 122 -15.82 1.15 -16.38
C GLY A 122 -17.21 0.95 -15.76
N LEU A 123 -17.49 -0.25 -15.21
CA LEU A 123 -18.75 -0.54 -14.54
C LEU A 123 -18.97 0.37 -13.32
N MET A 124 -17.95 0.52 -12.48
CA MET A 124 -17.99 1.40 -11.31
C MET A 124 -18.19 2.86 -11.72
N GLN A 125 -17.53 3.31 -12.79
CA GLN A 125 -17.66 4.67 -13.31
C GLN A 125 -19.10 4.96 -13.73
N ASP A 126 -19.70 4.08 -14.55
CA ASP A 126 -21.05 4.28 -15.08
C ASP A 126 -22.10 4.31 -13.94
N LEU A 127 -21.96 3.44 -12.94
CA LEU A 127 -22.89 3.37 -11.81
C LEU A 127 -22.71 4.54 -10.83
N TYR A 128 -21.48 4.97 -10.54
CA TYR A 128 -21.27 6.14 -9.69
C TYR A 128 -21.69 7.45 -10.39
N THR A 129 -21.52 7.53 -11.71
CA THR A 129 -22.04 8.66 -12.49
C THR A 129 -23.56 8.73 -12.43
N ASP A 130 -24.27 7.59 -12.51
CA ASP A 130 -25.72 7.56 -12.31
C ASP A 130 -26.14 7.99 -10.91
N SER A 131 -25.42 7.55 -9.86
CA SER A 131 -25.66 8.01 -8.50
C SER A 131 -25.44 9.51 -8.36
N GLU A 132 -24.38 10.09 -8.94
CA GLU A 132 -24.15 11.55 -8.94
C GLU A 132 -25.24 12.32 -9.69
N GLN A 133 -25.80 11.72 -10.75
CA GLN A 133 -26.87 12.31 -11.54
C GLN A 133 -28.26 12.09 -10.94
N SER A 134 -28.39 11.30 -9.88
CA SER A 134 -29.69 10.87 -9.34
C SER A 134 -30.58 12.04 -8.92
N ASP A 135 -30.00 13.09 -8.34
CA ASP A 135 -30.71 14.31 -7.94
C ASP A 135 -31.15 15.18 -9.13
N ARG A 136 -30.56 14.98 -10.32
CA ARG A 136 -30.90 15.71 -11.55
C ARG A 136 -32.02 15.05 -12.36
N TYR A 137 -32.41 13.84 -11.98
CA TYR A 137 -33.54 13.16 -12.60
C TYR A 137 -34.83 13.71 -12.01
N HIS A 138 -35.58 14.42 -12.85
CA HIS A 138 -36.90 14.93 -12.54
C HIS A 138 -37.93 14.26 -13.44
N PRO A 139 -38.51 13.13 -13.03
CA PRO A 139 -39.47 12.42 -13.88
C PRO A 139 -40.69 13.27 -14.20
N ASP A 140 -41.10 14.15 -13.27
CA ASP A 140 -42.27 15.01 -13.44
C ASP A 140 -41.99 16.22 -14.34
N ALA A 141 -40.71 16.55 -14.61
CA ALA A 141 -40.34 17.52 -15.63
C ALA A 141 -40.66 16.98 -17.04
N ILE A 142 -40.67 15.66 -17.21
CA ILE A 142 -41.20 15.02 -18.41
C ILE A 142 -42.73 15.05 -18.27
N GLY A 143 -43.34 16.13 -18.78
CA GLY A 143 -44.73 16.51 -18.54
C GLY A 143 -45.83 15.58 -19.09
N ILE A 144 -45.59 14.27 -19.19
CA ILE A 144 -46.53 13.25 -19.67
C ILE A 144 -47.85 13.31 -18.88
N GLU A 145 -47.78 13.54 -17.57
CA GLU A 145 -48.96 13.62 -16.71
C GLU A 145 -49.82 14.86 -16.99
N SER A 146 -49.21 15.95 -17.46
CA SER A 146 -49.91 17.17 -17.87
C SER A 146 -50.64 17.02 -19.22
N VAL A 147 -50.29 15.99 -20.01
CA VAL A 147 -50.97 15.66 -21.26
C VAL A 147 -52.24 14.86 -20.98
N GLN A 148 -53.37 15.32 -21.52
CA GLN A 148 -54.66 14.65 -21.40
C GLN A 148 -54.55 13.18 -21.87
N PRO A 149 -55.13 12.20 -21.15
CA PRO A 149 -54.97 10.77 -21.47
C PRO A 149 -55.23 10.40 -22.93
N HIS A 150 -56.27 10.96 -23.55
CA HIS A 150 -56.61 10.73 -24.97
C HIS A 150 -55.64 11.39 -25.98
N ARG A 151 -54.67 12.18 -25.52
CA ARG A 151 -53.61 12.83 -26.33
C ARG A 151 -52.22 12.27 -26.03
N ARG A 152 -52.08 11.35 -25.07
CA ARG A 152 -50.78 10.77 -24.70
C ARG A 152 -50.16 9.94 -25.82
N TRP A 153 -50.93 9.52 -26.81
CA TRP A 153 -50.40 8.83 -27.99
C TRP A 153 -49.43 9.68 -28.85
N PHE A 154 -49.43 11.02 -28.72
CA PHE A 154 -48.44 11.89 -29.36
C PHE A 154 -47.11 11.98 -28.61
N VAL A 155 -47.06 11.48 -27.37
CA VAL A 155 -45.84 11.41 -26.58
C VAL A 155 -45.02 10.23 -27.07
N SER A 156 -43.73 10.43 -27.30
CA SER A 156 -42.86 9.39 -27.81
C SER A 156 -42.73 8.23 -26.81
N GLN A 157 -42.59 7.01 -27.34
CA GLN A 157 -42.31 5.82 -26.53
C GLN A 157 -41.04 6.03 -25.67
N TYR A 158 -40.05 6.73 -26.22
CA TYR A 158 -38.83 7.11 -25.49
C TYR A 158 -39.09 7.96 -24.24
N ALA A 159 -39.98 8.96 -24.31
CA ALA A 159 -40.34 9.77 -23.13
C ALA A 159 -40.93 8.93 -22.00
N HIS A 160 -41.83 8.00 -22.35
CA HIS A 160 -42.45 7.10 -21.38
C HIS A 160 -41.42 6.22 -20.68
N LEU A 161 -40.40 5.73 -21.40
CA LEU A 161 -39.32 4.94 -20.82
C LEU A 161 -38.37 5.78 -19.97
N GLN A 162 -38.06 7.01 -20.39
CA GLN A 162 -37.26 7.95 -19.61
C GLN A 162 -37.91 8.28 -18.26
N ALA A 163 -39.20 8.66 -18.27
CA ALA A 163 -39.94 8.94 -17.05
C ALA A 163 -40.02 7.70 -16.14
N PHE A 164 -40.22 6.51 -16.72
CA PHE A 164 -40.28 5.25 -15.98
C PHE A 164 -38.96 4.91 -15.28
N LEU A 165 -37.82 4.98 -15.97
CA LEU A 165 -36.52 4.67 -15.37
C LEU A 165 -36.08 5.71 -14.34
N GLN A 166 -36.46 6.98 -14.51
CA GLN A 166 -36.20 8.00 -13.49
C GLN A 166 -36.96 7.69 -12.19
N ARG A 167 -38.17 7.12 -12.28
CA ARG A 167 -38.99 6.68 -11.14
C ARG A 167 -38.57 5.33 -10.55
N GLN A 168 -37.83 4.49 -11.30
CA GLN A 168 -37.47 3.12 -10.91
C GLN A 168 -35.94 2.93 -10.86
N PRO A 169 -35.27 3.30 -9.75
CA PRO A 169 -33.80 3.29 -9.66
C PRO A 169 -33.16 1.91 -9.89
N LEU A 170 -33.79 0.82 -9.46
CA LEU A 170 -33.27 -0.54 -9.67
C LEU A 170 -33.26 -0.93 -11.15
N LEU A 171 -34.35 -0.64 -11.88
CA LEU A 171 -34.43 -0.89 -13.31
C LEU A 171 -33.50 0.04 -14.10
N ARG A 172 -33.31 1.28 -13.63
CA ARG A 172 -32.31 2.21 -14.19
C ARG A 172 -30.89 1.66 -14.08
N ARG A 173 -30.49 1.19 -12.89
CA ARG A 173 -29.18 0.55 -12.67
C ARG A 173 -29.03 -0.73 -13.49
N ALA A 174 -30.07 -1.56 -13.58
CA ALA A 174 -30.07 -2.75 -14.43
C ALA A 174 -29.87 -2.39 -15.92
N ASN A 175 -30.51 -1.32 -16.40
CA ASN A 175 -30.32 -0.76 -17.73
C ASN A 175 -28.88 -0.30 -17.96
N ILE A 176 -28.27 0.41 -17.00
CA ILE A 176 -26.87 0.85 -17.08
C ILE A 176 -25.92 -0.36 -17.13
N ILE A 177 -26.15 -1.38 -16.30
CA ILE A 177 -25.35 -2.62 -16.30
C ILE A 177 -25.48 -3.36 -17.63
N CYS A 178 -26.69 -3.42 -18.20
CA CYS A 178 -26.92 -4.01 -19.52
C CYS A 178 -26.16 -3.25 -20.62
N ARG A 179 -26.24 -1.91 -20.62
CA ARG A 179 -25.47 -1.05 -21.53
C ARG A 179 -23.96 -1.22 -21.37
N TRP A 180 -23.47 -1.33 -20.14
CA TRP A 180 -22.06 -1.62 -19.87
C TRP A 180 -21.65 -2.98 -20.47
N LEU A 181 -22.42 -4.05 -20.25
CA LEU A 181 -22.17 -5.36 -20.87
C LEU A 181 -22.08 -5.24 -22.40
N GLU A 182 -23.02 -4.52 -23.01
CA GLU A 182 -23.01 -4.29 -24.46
C GLU A 182 -21.76 -3.54 -24.93
N SER A 183 -21.29 -2.55 -24.15
CA SER A 183 -20.03 -1.85 -24.46
C SER A 183 -18.81 -2.78 -24.42
N THR A 184 -18.76 -3.74 -23.49
CA THR A 184 -17.65 -4.71 -23.41
C THR A 184 -17.60 -5.62 -24.65
N TYR A 185 -18.76 -6.06 -25.16
CA TYR A 185 -18.83 -6.83 -26.40
C TYR A 185 -18.49 -5.99 -27.64
N ARG A 186 -18.84 -4.70 -27.63
CA ARG A 186 -18.49 -3.77 -28.71
C ARG A 186 -16.98 -3.62 -28.86
N ASP A 187 -16.27 -3.44 -27.76
CA ASP A 187 -14.82 -3.27 -27.80
C ASP A 187 -14.10 -4.55 -28.26
N ASP A 188 -14.65 -5.73 -27.95
CA ASP A 188 -14.13 -7.01 -28.45
C ASP A 188 -14.51 -7.29 -29.92
N SER A 189 -15.61 -6.73 -30.44
CA SER A 189 -16.10 -6.93 -31.82
C SER A 189 -15.62 -5.91 -32.85
N ARG A 190 -14.84 -4.89 -32.45
CA ARG A 190 -14.21 -3.91 -33.37
C ARG A 190 -13.18 -4.53 -34.32
N GLN A 191 -12.77 -5.77 -34.08
CA GLN A 191 -12.12 -6.60 -35.09
C GLN A 191 -13.23 -7.35 -35.81
N GLU A 192 -13.49 -7.03 -37.09
CA GLU A 192 -14.46 -7.76 -37.89
C GLU A 192 -14.21 -9.26 -37.71
N PRO A 193 -15.21 -10.04 -37.25
CA PRO A 193 -14.99 -11.45 -36.99
C PRO A 193 -14.60 -12.10 -38.32
N ARG A 194 -13.48 -12.83 -38.33
CA ARG A 194 -13.05 -13.65 -39.46
C ARG A 194 -13.99 -14.87 -39.56
N LEU A 195 -15.21 -14.63 -40.00
CA LEU A 195 -16.24 -15.64 -40.09
C LEU A 195 -15.96 -16.52 -41.33
N ARG A 196 -15.93 -17.85 -41.14
CA ARG A 196 -15.84 -18.86 -42.21
C ARG A 196 -17.08 -19.74 -42.12
N GLY A 197 -17.84 -19.85 -43.21
CA GLY A 197 -19.07 -20.65 -43.26
C GLY A 197 -20.01 -20.22 -44.39
N GLU A 198 -21.20 -20.80 -44.42
CA GLU A 198 -22.30 -20.38 -45.31
C GLU A 198 -22.72 -18.93 -44.99
N GLU A 199 -22.95 -18.12 -46.03
CA GLU A 199 -23.16 -16.66 -45.93
C GLU A 199 -24.28 -16.28 -44.95
N GLU A 200 -25.34 -17.09 -44.87
CA GLU A 200 -26.49 -16.86 -43.99
C GLU A 200 -26.16 -17.08 -42.50
N VAL A 201 -25.38 -18.13 -42.19
CA VAL A 201 -24.91 -18.42 -40.82
C VAL A 201 -23.94 -17.33 -40.36
N VAL A 202 -23.09 -16.87 -41.26
CA VAL A 202 -22.15 -15.77 -41.04
C VAL A 202 -22.90 -14.46 -40.76
N LEU A 203 -23.90 -14.12 -41.58
CA LEU A 203 -24.71 -12.91 -41.38
C LEU A 203 -25.48 -12.94 -40.06
N ARG A 204 -26.07 -14.09 -39.71
CA ARG A 204 -26.75 -14.30 -38.43
C ARG A 204 -25.82 -14.04 -37.24
N GLN A 205 -24.62 -14.63 -37.25
CA GLN A 205 -23.63 -14.44 -36.19
C GLN A 205 -23.15 -12.98 -36.10
N LEU A 206 -22.99 -12.33 -37.24
CA LEU A 206 -22.61 -10.92 -37.33
C LEU A 206 -23.69 -10.01 -36.72
N ILE A 207 -24.96 -10.22 -37.08
CA ILE A 207 -26.10 -9.47 -36.52
C ILE A 207 -26.21 -9.69 -35.00
N LEU A 208 -26.13 -10.93 -34.53
CA LEU A 208 -26.15 -11.23 -33.10
C LEU A 208 -24.98 -10.58 -32.36
N THR A 209 -23.80 -10.49 -32.97
CA THR A 209 -22.65 -9.80 -32.41
C THR A 209 -22.91 -8.30 -32.27
N TYR A 210 -23.47 -7.66 -33.29
CA TYR A 210 -23.83 -6.23 -33.22
C TYR A 210 -24.96 -5.95 -32.22
N LEU A 211 -25.96 -6.82 -32.13
CA LEU A 211 -27.01 -6.72 -31.10
C LEU A 211 -26.43 -6.87 -29.69
N ARG A 212 -25.51 -7.82 -29.48
CA ARG A 212 -24.76 -7.95 -28.22
C ARG A 212 -23.86 -6.75 -27.93
N GLY A 213 -23.38 -6.05 -28.96
CA GLY A 213 -22.64 -4.79 -28.84
C GLY A 213 -23.53 -3.55 -28.65
N GLY A 214 -24.85 -3.71 -28.62
CA GLY A 214 -25.81 -2.61 -28.58
C GLY A 214 -25.75 -1.69 -29.81
N GLU A 215 -25.32 -2.19 -30.97
CA GLU A 215 -25.12 -1.43 -32.20
C GLU A 215 -26.18 -1.78 -33.26
N LEU A 216 -27.46 -1.48 -32.98
CA LEU A 216 -28.57 -1.78 -33.89
C LEU A 216 -28.35 -1.19 -35.30
N SER A 217 -27.85 0.04 -35.39
CA SER A 217 -27.59 0.68 -36.68
C SER A 217 -26.56 -0.07 -37.51
N ARG A 218 -25.52 -0.64 -36.89
CA ARG A 218 -24.55 -1.50 -37.58
C ARG A 218 -25.16 -2.84 -37.98
N ALA A 219 -26.03 -3.42 -37.15
CA ALA A 219 -26.76 -4.63 -37.49
C ALA A 219 -27.66 -4.43 -38.72
N ILE A 220 -28.39 -3.30 -38.79
CA ILE A 220 -29.22 -2.95 -39.96
C ILE A 220 -28.33 -2.73 -41.19
N ASN A 221 -27.26 -1.95 -41.07
CA ASN A 221 -26.35 -1.70 -42.18
C ASN A 221 -25.70 -2.99 -42.68
N ALA A 222 -25.35 -3.92 -41.80
CA ALA A 222 -24.86 -5.23 -42.17
C ALA A 222 -25.93 -6.03 -42.94
N ALA A 223 -27.16 -6.10 -42.42
CA ALA A 223 -28.25 -6.78 -43.13
C ALA A 223 -28.49 -6.21 -44.53
N VAL A 224 -28.43 -4.89 -44.69
CA VAL A 224 -28.54 -4.21 -46.00
C VAL A 224 -27.35 -4.54 -46.90
N THR A 225 -26.12 -4.48 -46.36
CA THR A 225 -24.88 -4.72 -47.12
C THR A 225 -24.81 -6.16 -47.64
N TYR A 226 -25.27 -7.13 -46.84
CA TYR A 226 -25.35 -8.54 -47.21
C TYR A 226 -26.67 -8.90 -47.93
N GLY A 227 -27.52 -7.93 -48.26
CA GLY A 227 -28.72 -8.13 -49.09
C GLY A 227 -29.87 -8.89 -48.43
N SER A 228 -29.89 -9.04 -47.09
CA SER A 228 -30.98 -9.71 -46.39
C SER A 228 -32.12 -8.75 -46.05
N CYS A 229 -33.19 -8.80 -46.85
CA CYS A 229 -34.40 -8.03 -46.59
C CYS A 229 -35.09 -8.44 -45.28
N VAL A 230 -35.05 -9.72 -44.92
CA VAL A 230 -35.67 -10.28 -43.71
C VAL A 230 -35.04 -9.66 -42.46
N TYR A 231 -33.72 -9.74 -42.32
CA TYR A 231 -33.04 -9.15 -41.17
C TYR A 231 -33.15 -7.62 -41.13
N SER A 232 -33.09 -6.96 -42.29
CA SER A 232 -33.29 -5.50 -42.36
C SER A 232 -34.68 -5.10 -41.84
N CYS A 233 -35.73 -5.82 -42.24
CA CYS A 233 -37.10 -5.58 -41.77
C CYS A 233 -37.25 -5.87 -40.28
N ILE A 234 -36.75 -7.00 -39.78
CA ILE A 234 -36.83 -7.38 -38.35
C ILE A 234 -36.15 -6.34 -37.45
N LEU A 235 -34.93 -5.95 -37.81
CA LEU A 235 -34.14 -5.00 -37.01
C LEU A 235 -34.73 -3.59 -37.06
N SER A 236 -35.26 -3.17 -38.22
CA SER A 236 -35.97 -1.88 -38.34
C SER A 236 -37.30 -1.89 -37.59
N ALA A 237 -38.00 -3.03 -37.58
CA ALA A 237 -39.25 -3.19 -36.84
C ALA A 237 -39.06 -3.04 -35.33
N ALA A 238 -37.88 -3.39 -34.81
CA ALA A 238 -37.48 -3.22 -33.43
C ALA A 238 -36.78 -1.88 -33.13
N GLN A 239 -36.96 -0.83 -33.94
CA GLN A 239 -36.54 0.53 -33.59
C GLN A 239 -37.56 1.19 -32.64
N LEU A 240 -37.09 2.00 -31.70
CA LEU A 240 -37.96 2.70 -30.75
C LEU A 240 -38.46 4.00 -31.38
N GLN A 241 -39.75 4.29 -31.25
CA GLN A 241 -40.28 5.59 -31.67
C GLN A 241 -39.72 6.71 -30.77
N THR A 242 -39.10 7.70 -31.40
CA THR A 242 -38.52 8.88 -30.75
C THR A 242 -39.01 10.14 -31.45
N VAL A 243 -39.26 11.18 -30.68
CA VAL A 243 -39.70 12.50 -31.14
C VAL A 243 -38.86 13.53 -30.38
N GLN A 244 -38.47 14.62 -31.03
CA GLN A 244 -37.80 15.71 -30.34
C GLN A 244 -38.81 16.42 -29.43
N GLU A 245 -38.68 16.22 -28.12
CA GLU A 245 -39.59 16.79 -27.13
C GLU A 245 -38.92 17.91 -26.32
N PRO A 246 -39.64 19.02 -26.04
CA PRO A 246 -39.05 20.20 -25.42
C PRO A 246 -38.60 19.96 -23.97
N TRP A 247 -39.23 19.01 -23.26
CA TRP A 247 -38.91 18.71 -21.87
C TRP A 247 -37.61 17.92 -21.67
N PHE A 248 -37.01 17.36 -22.72
CA PHE A 248 -35.72 16.68 -22.61
C PHE A 248 -34.56 17.63 -22.25
N SER A 249 -34.75 18.94 -22.43
CA SER A 249 -33.81 19.97 -21.95
C SER A 249 -33.96 20.28 -20.45
N GLN A 250 -35.03 19.80 -19.80
CA GLN A 250 -35.41 20.18 -18.44
C GLN A 250 -35.01 19.14 -17.38
N THR A 251 -34.59 17.95 -17.81
CA THR A 251 -34.16 16.84 -16.94
C THR A 251 -33.00 16.10 -17.59
N ALA A 252 -32.12 15.50 -16.78
CA ALA A 252 -31.11 14.59 -17.32
C ALA A 252 -31.77 13.33 -17.90
N LEU A 253 -31.23 12.81 -19.01
CA LEU A 253 -31.74 11.59 -19.64
C LEU A 253 -30.94 10.37 -19.20
N VAL A 254 -31.63 9.28 -18.92
CA VAL A 254 -31.00 7.99 -18.63
C VAL A 254 -30.39 7.42 -19.91
N PRO A 255 -29.12 7.02 -19.90
CA PRO A 255 -28.49 6.37 -21.04
C PRO A 255 -29.08 4.96 -21.23
N LEU A 256 -29.90 4.76 -22.26
CA LEU A 256 -30.53 3.47 -22.56
C LEU A 256 -29.54 2.50 -23.23
N PHE A 257 -29.84 1.19 -23.19
CA PHE A 257 -29.08 0.14 -23.88
C PHE A 257 -29.58 -0.10 -25.31
N GLY A 258 -28.74 -0.71 -26.15
CA GLY A 258 -29.09 -1.27 -27.46
C GLY A 258 -29.94 -0.40 -28.38
N GLU A 259 -31.02 -0.99 -28.89
CA GLU A 259 -32.03 -0.37 -29.75
C GLU A 259 -32.85 0.73 -29.07
N TYR A 260 -32.70 0.94 -27.77
CA TYR A 260 -33.31 2.06 -27.07
C TYR A 260 -32.37 3.27 -27.03
N ALA A 261 -31.08 3.06 -27.33
CA ALA A 261 -30.04 4.08 -27.41
C ALA A 261 -30.00 4.73 -28.82
N HIS A 262 -31.09 5.39 -29.23
CA HIS A 262 -31.06 6.22 -30.44
C HIS A 262 -30.37 7.53 -30.08
N GLY A 263 -29.18 7.75 -30.65
CA GLY A 263 -28.28 8.86 -30.30
C GLY A 263 -29.02 10.18 -30.14
N GLU A 264 -29.03 10.69 -28.90
CA GLU A 264 -29.34 12.04 -28.45
C GLU A 264 -29.93 12.98 -29.53
N LEU A 265 -31.19 12.71 -29.91
CA LEU A 265 -32.21 13.57 -30.52
C LEU A 265 -31.77 14.68 -31.51
N ASP A 266 -31.10 14.31 -32.60
CA ASP A 266 -30.87 15.23 -33.73
C ASP A 266 -32.03 15.29 -34.75
N HIS A 267 -32.98 14.36 -34.69
CA HIS A 267 -34.06 14.22 -35.67
C HIS A 267 -35.43 14.55 -35.07
N ALA A 268 -36.27 15.27 -35.81
CA ALA A 268 -37.59 15.70 -35.35
C ALA A 268 -38.55 14.53 -35.05
N TRP A 269 -38.45 13.43 -35.80
CA TRP A 269 -39.24 12.21 -35.64
C TRP A 269 -38.48 11.03 -36.25
N CYS A 270 -38.27 9.94 -35.51
CA CYS A 270 -37.69 8.72 -36.06
C CYS A 270 -38.07 7.45 -35.28
N GLY A 271 -37.84 6.28 -35.89
CA GLY A 271 -38.19 4.97 -35.33
C GLY A 271 -39.57 4.46 -35.77
N ASN A 272 -40.09 3.45 -35.08
CA ASN A 272 -41.27 2.71 -35.49
C ASN A 272 -42.45 2.88 -34.51
N GLU A 273 -43.53 3.50 -34.98
CA GLU A 273 -44.76 3.70 -34.21
C GLU A 273 -45.46 2.38 -33.87
N TYR A 274 -45.39 1.39 -34.76
CA TYR A 274 -45.97 0.06 -34.59
C TYR A 274 -45.01 -0.92 -33.92
N ARG A 275 -44.01 -0.44 -33.17
CA ARG A 275 -43.02 -1.30 -32.50
C ARG A 275 -43.68 -2.45 -31.73
N LEU A 276 -44.70 -2.13 -30.92
CA LEU A 276 -45.37 -3.11 -30.05
C LEU A 276 -46.01 -4.25 -30.83
N ASP A 277 -46.74 -3.94 -31.90
CA ASP A 277 -47.37 -4.93 -32.78
C ASP A 277 -46.32 -5.81 -33.47
N ASN A 278 -45.19 -5.22 -33.86
CA ASN A 278 -44.08 -5.97 -34.44
C ASN A 278 -43.42 -6.89 -33.40
N LEU A 279 -43.18 -6.43 -32.17
CA LEU A 279 -42.65 -7.27 -31.10
C LEU A 279 -43.56 -8.46 -30.77
N SER A 280 -44.89 -8.29 -30.84
CA SER A 280 -45.86 -9.38 -30.73
C SER A 280 -45.63 -10.47 -31.77
N GLN A 281 -45.47 -10.09 -33.04
CA GLN A 281 -45.19 -11.04 -34.12
C GLN A 281 -43.84 -11.74 -33.91
N LEU A 282 -42.79 -11.00 -33.52
CA LEU A 282 -41.47 -11.57 -33.20
C LEU A 282 -41.55 -12.58 -32.05
N TYR A 283 -42.39 -12.32 -31.04
CA TYR A 283 -42.61 -13.24 -29.93
C TYR A 283 -43.27 -14.55 -30.39
N GLU A 284 -44.35 -14.46 -31.16
CA GLU A 284 -45.02 -15.66 -31.70
C GLU A 284 -44.07 -16.52 -32.54
N GLU A 285 -43.31 -15.90 -33.43
CA GLU A 285 -42.32 -16.60 -34.26
C GLU A 285 -41.19 -17.22 -33.43
N SER A 286 -40.74 -16.54 -32.36
CA SER A 286 -39.74 -17.10 -31.44
C SER A 286 -40.24 -18.36 -30.71
N CYS A 287 -41.53 -18.42 -30.36
CA CYS A 287 -42.14 -19.55 -29.68
C CYS A 287 -42.32 -20.78 -30.59
N LYS A 288 -42.48 -20.58 -31.91
CA LYS A 288 -42.65 -21.67 -32.89
C LYS A 288 -41.39 -22.54 -33.04
N HIS A 289 -40.21 -22.00 -32.71
CA HIS A 289 -38.91 -22.67 -32.90
C HIS A 289 -38.32 -23.18 -31.58
N ARG A 290 -38.77 -24.34 -31.09
CA ARG A 290 -38.29 -24.93 -29.81
C ARG A 290 -36.94 -25.65 -29.84
N SER A 291 -36.28 -25.82 -31.01
CA SER A 291 -35.01 -26.55 -31.10
C SER A 291 -33.81 -25.60 -31.27
N ALA A 292 -33.34 -25.03 -30.16
CA ALA A 292 -32.21 -24.09 -30.11
C ALA A 292 -30.82 -24.76 -30.12
N ALA A 293 -30.69 -25.98 -30.65
CA ALA A 293 -29.43 -26.74 -30.59
C ALA A 293 -28.38 -26.29 -31.64
N ALA A 294 -28.73 -25.42 -32.59
CA ALA A 294 -27.85 -25.02 -33.69
C ALA A 294 -27.30 -23.57 -33.59
N ALA A 295 -27.55 -22.84 -32.49
CA ALA A 295 -27.41 -21.39 -32.46
C ALA A 295 -25.98 -20.86 -32.19
N VAL A 296 -25.02 -21.69 -31.80
CA VAL A 296 -23.62 -21.27 -31.69
C VAL A 296 -22.75 -22.34 -32.35
N GLY A 297 -22.28 -22.04 -33.55
CA GLY A 297 -21.50 -22.97 -34.37
C GLY A 297 -20.21 -23.41 -33.70
N VAL A 298 -20.28 -24.50 -32.93
CA VAL A 298 -19.12 -25.28 -32.48
C VAL A 298 -19.37 -26.73 -32.90
N ASP A 299 -18.68 -27.09 -33.98
CA ASP A 299 -18.40 -28.41 -34.54
C ASP A 299 -19.52 -29.50 -34.57
N GLY A 300 -19.95 -29.81 -35.80
CA GLY A 300 -19.95 -31.19 -36.28
C GLY A 300 -21.02 -32.17 -35.79
N GLY A 301 -22.12 -31.71 -35.20
CA GLY A 301 -23.25 -32.58 -34.83
C GLY A 301 -24.17 -32.87 -36.01
N ALA A 302 -23.95 -34.00 -36.71
CA ALA A 302 -24.79 -34.50 -37.78
C ALA A 302 -26.19 -34.95 -37.28
N ALA A 303 -27.11 -33.99 -37.15
CA ALA A 303 -28.54 -34.28 -37.14
C ALA A 303 -29.21 -33.37 -38.17
N ALA A 304 -29.65 -33.98 -39.28
CA ALA A 304 -30.25 -33.29 -40.41
C ALA A 304 -31.47 -32.46 -39.96
N PRO A 305 -31.55 -31.16 -40.29
CA PRO A 305 -32.81 -30.43 -40.19
C PRO A 305 -33.71 -30.92 -41.32
N THR A 306 -34.86 -31.51 -41.00
CA THR A 306 -35.92 -31.72 -41.98
C THR A 306 -36.40 -30.33 -42.45
N PRO A 307 -36.32 -30.00 -43.75
CA PRO A 307 -36.76 -28.71 -44.25
C PRO A 307 -38.27 -28.78 -44.44
N SER A 308 -39.04 -28.39 -43.42
CA SER A 308 -40.39 -27.88 -43.69
C SER A 308 -40.22 -26.39 -44.03
N GLY A 309 -40.34 -26.06 -45.31
CA GLY A 309 -40.23 -24.69 -45.79
C GLY A 309 -41.23 -23.74 -45.15
N VAL A 310 -40.90 -22.45 -45.23
CA VAL A 310 -41.74 -21.26 -44.98
C VAL A 310 -41.57 -20.53 -43.63
N SER A 311 -40.48 -20.71 -42.86
CA SER A 311 -40.11 -19.67 -41.87
C SER A 311 -38.62 -19.40 -41.81
N ASP A 312 -38.17 -18.46 -42.65
CA ASP A 312 -36.84 -17.83 -42.68
C ASP A 312 -36.58 -16.93 -41.44
N PHE A 313 -37.24 -17.21 -40.32
CA PHE A 313 -37.28 -16.33 -39.16
C PHE A 313 -36.29 -16.80 -38.08
N ASP A 314 -35.25 -16.01 -37.80
CA ASP A 314 -34.31 -16.33 -36.73
C ASP A 314 -34.93 -16.09 -35.34
N ALA A 315 -35.38 -17.18 -34.72
CA ALA A 315 -35.96 -17.19 -33.38
C ALA A 315 -35.05 -16.62 -32.28
N VAL A 316 -33.72 -16.68 -32.43
CA VAL A 316 -32.79 -16.15 -31.42
C VAL A 316 -32.70 -14.63 -31.50
N ILE A 317 -32.62 -14.06 -32.71
CA ILE A 317 -32.68 -12.61 -32.92
C ILE A 317 -34.07 -12.10 -32.51
N GLY A 318 -35.15 -12.79 -32.89
CA GLY A 318 -36.50 -12.46 -32.44
C GLY A 318 -36.62 -12.45 -30.92
N ALA A 319 -36.12 -13.48 -30.24
CA ALA A 319 -36.11 -13.58 -28.78
C ALA A 319 -35.32 -12.45 -28.10
N ALA A 320 -34.19 -12.03 -28.68
CA ALA A 320 -33.39 -10.92 -28.18
C ALA A 320 -34.08 -9.55 -28.31
N LEU A 321 -35.00 -9.39 -29.27
CA LEU A 321 -35.74 -8.15 -29.52
C LEU A 321 -37.08 -8.09 -28.77
N CYS A 322 -37.76 -9.23 -28.59
CA CYS A 322 -39.05 -9.30 -27.90
C CYS A 322 -38.95 -9.69 -26.40
N GLY A 323 -37.76 -10.02 -25.92
CA GLY A 323 -37.52 -10.34 -24.51
C GLY A 323 -37.88 -11.78 -24.12
N ASN A 324 -37.87 -12.73 -25.06
CA ASN A 324 -38.12 -14.14 -24.77
C ASN A 324 -36.88 -14.81 -24.15
N LEU A 325 -36.78 -14.77 -22.82
CA LEU A 325 -35.65 -15.33 -22.09
C LEU A 325 -35.47 -16.85 -22.32
N ALA A 326 -36.55 -17.62 -22.43
CA ALA A 326 -36.46 -19.08 -22.53
C ALA A 326 -35.71 -19.53 -23.79
N VAL A 327 -35.97 -18.86 -24.92
CA VAL A 327 -35.30 -19.14 -26.20
C VAL A 327 -33.87 -18.60 -26.19
N LEU A 328 -33.69 -17.34 -25.74
CA LEU A 328 -32.39 -16.67 -25.75
C LEU A 328 -31.39 -17.32 -24.78
N GLU A 329 -31.79 -17.61 -23.54
CA GLU A 329 -30.94 -18.24 -22.53
C GLU A 329 -30.48 -19.63 -23.00
N THR A 330 -31.36 -20.41 -23.65
CA THR A 330 -31.02 -21.74 -24.18
C THR A 330 -29.96 -21.66 -25.28
N ALA A 331 -30.02 -20.65 -26.16
CA ALA A 331 -29.04 -20.46 -27.22
C ALA A 331 -27.64 -20.15 -26.68
N PHE A 332 -27.53 -19.36 -25.60
CA PHE A 332 -26.23 -18.93 -25.03
C PHE A 332 -25.71 -19.84 -23.93
N LYS A 333 -26.53 -20.74 -23.37
CA LYS A 333 -26.14 -21.67 -22.31
C LYS A 333 -24.98 -22.59 -22.71
N VAL A 334 -24.82 -22.88 -24.00
CA VAL A 334 -23.77 -23.76 -24.55
C VAL A 334 -22.37 -23.18 -24.35
N ASN A 335 -22.21 -21.85 -24.39
CA ASN A 335 -20.91 -21.18 -24.31
C ASN A 335 -20.38 -21.04 -22.88
N GLY A 336 -21.24 -21.18 -21.87
CA GLY A 336 -20.85 -21.10 -20.45
C GLY A 336 -20.28 -19.73 -20.02
N SER A 337 -20.53 -18.64 -20.75
CA SER A 337 -20.10 -17.28 -20.39
C SER A 337 -21.08 -16.65 -19.39
N TRP A 338 -20.58 -16.22 -18.23
CA TRP A 338 -21.42 -15.53 -17.24
C TRP A 338 -21.96 -14.20 -17.79
N LYS A 339 -21.16 -13.46 -18.58
CA LYS A 339 -21.58 -12.18 -19.18
C LYS A 339 -22.77 -12.39 -20.11
N ASP A 340 -22.77 -13.47 -20.87
CA ASP A 340 -23.83 -13.80 -21.82
C ASP A 340 -25.12 -14.14 -21.06
N MET A 341 -25.00 -14.90 -19.97
CA MET A 341 -26.14 -15.23 -19.10
C MET A 341 -26.74 -13.99 -18.44
N VAL A 342 -25.90 -13.07 -17.94
CA VAL A 342 -26.36 -11.81 -17.34
C VAL A 342 -26.98 -10.91 -18.41
N TRP A 343 -26.35 -10.79 -19.58
CA TRP A 343 -26.87 -9.99 -20.69
C TRP A 343 -28.25 -10.51 -21.14
N CYS A 344 -28.39 -11.81 -21.42
CA CYS A 344 -29.67 -12.42 -21.77
C CYS A 344 -30.75 -12.14 -20.71
N HIS A 345 -30.41 -12.31 -19.43
CA HIS A 345 -31.34 -12.11 -18.34
C HIS A 345 -31.78 -10.64 -18.19
N LEU A 346 -30.82 -9.72 -18.11
CA LEU A 346 -31.10 -8.28 -17.96
C LEU A 346 -31.81 -7.73 -19.19
N ARG A 347 -31.32 -8.04 -20.39
CA ARG A 347 -31.91 -7.57 -21.65
C ARG A 347 -33.36 -8.00 -21.77
N CYS A 348 -33.65 -9.29 -21.64
CA CYS A 348 -35.03 -9.78 -21.74
C CYS A 348 -35.94 -9.18 -20.66
N ALA A 349 -35.46 -9.06 -19.42
CA ALA A 349 -36.22 -8.46 -18.34
C ALA A 349 -36.53 -6.97 -18.59
N LEU A 350 -35.56 -6.21 -19.10
CA LEU A 350 -35.74 -4.80 -19.42
C LEU A 350 -36.68 -4.60 -20.61
N VAL A 351 -36.55 -5.41 -21.67
CA VAL A 351 -37.50 -5.39 -22.81
C VAL A 351 -38.92 -5.67 -22.31
N VAL A 352 -39.11 -6.68 -21.47
CA VAL A 352 -40.42 -7.01 -20.88
C VAL A 352 -40.96 -5.84 -20.04
N ALA A 353 -40.13 -5.22 -19.19
CA ALA A 353 -40.54 -4.06 -18.39
C ALA A 353 -40.90 -2.84 -19.25
N PHE A 354 -40.12 -2.57 -20.30
CA PHE A 354 -40.39 -1.49 -21.24
C PHE A 354 -41.68 -1.73 -22.03
N THR A 355 -41.90 -2.95 -22.51
CA THR A 355 -43.15 -3.33 -23.17
C THR A 355 -44.35 -3.16 -22.24
N LYS A 356 -44.28 -3.64 -20.98
CA LYS A 356 -45.33 -3.44 -19.97
C LYS A 356 -45.62 -1.96 -19.73
N GLN A 357 -44.58 -1.14 -19.57
CA GLN A 357 -44.74 0.30 -19.35
C GLN A 357 -45.41 0.98 -20.53
N LEU A 358 -45.05 0.62 -21.76
CA LEU A 358 -45.67 1.16 -22.97
C LEU A 358 -47.12 0.69 -23.11
N MET A 359 -47.42 -0.58 -22.81
CA MET A 359 -48.79 -1.12 -22.77
C MET A 359 -49.68 -0.36 -21.78
N VAL A 360 -49.17 -0.04 -20.58
CA VAL A 360 -49.91 0.77 -19.59
C VAL A 360 -50.11 2.20 -20.09
N ALA A 361 -49.08 2.79 -20.69
CA ALA A 361 -49.13 4.15 -21.21
C ALA A 361 -50.12 4.31 -22.39
N THR A 362 -50.24 3.31 -23.25
CA THR A 362 -51.12 3.34 -24.43
C THR A 362 -52.49 2.68 -24.22
N GLY A 363 -52.61 1.76 -23.24
CA GLY A 363 -53.82 0.99 -22.92
C GLY A 363 -54.74 1.59 -21.87
N GLY A 364 -54.38 2.71 -21.22
CA GLY A 364 -55.16 3.38 -20.16
C GLY A 364 -56.44 4.11 -20.61
N GLY A 365 -56.95 3.85 -21.81
CA GLY A 365 -58.19 4.43 -22.33
C GLY A 365 -59.22 3.37 -22.66
N GLY A 366 -59.83 2.76 -21.65
CA GLY A 366 -61.05 1.96 -21.88
C GLY A 366 -62.18 2.86 -22.36
N GLY A 367 -62.74 2.57 -23.54
CA GLY A 367 -64.01 3.15 -24.00
C GLY A 367 -64.07 3.52 -25.48
N ASP A 368 -64.30 2.53 -26.34
CA ASP A 368 -65.30 2.46 -27.43
C ASP A 368 -65.82 3.67 -28.24
N GLU A 369 -65.28 4.89 -28.19
CA GLU A 369 -65.92 6.05 -28.88
C GLU A 369 -65.20 6.68 -30.08
N ALA A 370 -64.13 6.07 -30.61
CA ALA A 370 -63.67 6.44 -31.94
C ALA A 370 -63.08 5.22 -32.65
N GLY A 371 -63.75 4.73 -33.69
CA GLY A 371 -63.37 3.57 -34.50
C GLY A 371 -62.08 3.72 -35.32
N ARG A 372 -60.99 4.18 -34.69
CA ARG A 372 -59.62 3.95 -35.14
C ARG A 372 -59.05 2.82 -34.28
N PRO A 373 -58.49 1.75 -34.88
CA PRO A 373 -57.74 0.78 -34.10
C PRO A 373 -56.62 1.54 -33.38
N ALA A 374 -56.52 1.39 -32.06
CA ALA A 374 -55.40 1.94 -31.31
C ALA A 374 -54.11 1.46 -32.00
N ALA A 375 -53.24 2.37 -32.42
CA ALA A 375 -52.02 2.10 -33.18
C ALA A 375 -50.92 1.38 -32.35
N SER A 376 -51.33 0.48 -31.45
CA SER A 376 -50.53 -0.08 -30.34
C SER A 376 -51.25 -1.28 -29.69
N ALA A 377 -52.02 -2.07 -30.45
CA ALA A 377 -52.73 -3.20 -29.90
C ALA A 377 -51.80 -4.42 -29.83
N VAL A 378 -51.08 -4.57 -28.72
CA VAL A 378 -50.26 -5.76 -28.43
C VAL A 378 -51.13 -7.01 -28.57
N ASP A 379 -50.67 -7.98 -29.35
CA ASP A 379 -51.38 -9.25 -29.50
C ASP A 379 -51.61 -9.92 -28.15
N ARG A 380 -52.76 -10.59 -28.01
CA ARG A 380 -53.19 -11.21 -26.75
C ARG A 380 -52.17 -12.20 -26.20
N SER A 381 -51.49 -12.97 -27.06
CA SER A 381 -50.53 -13.98 -26.64
C SER A 381 -49.28 -13.35 -26.00
N TYR A 382 -48.77 -12.27 -26.59
CA TYR A 382 -47.63 -11.54 -26.06
C TYR A 382 -48.01 -10.72 -24.83
N ALA A 383 -49.18 -10.09 -24.82
CA ALA A 383 -49.69 -9.36 -23.65
C ALA A 383 -49.80 -10.28 -22.41
N LEU A 384 -50.33 -11.50 -22.58
CA LEU A 384 -50.40 -12.48 -21.49
C LEU A 384 -49.02 -12.89 -20.98
N PHE A 385 -48.03 -13.07 -21.86
CA PHE A 385 -46.66 -13.36 -21.46
C PHE A 385 -46.04 -12.22 -20.64
N ILE A 386 -46.26 -10.96 -21.07
CA ILE A 386 -45.78 -9.79 -20.32
C ILE A 386 -46.41 -9.75 -18.93
N GLU A 387 -47.73 -9.90 -18.83
CA GLU A 387 -48.46 -9.94 -17.55
C GLU A 387 -48.02 -11.10 -16.64
N GLU A 388 -47.74 -12.28 -17.20
CA GLU A 388 -47.20 -13.43 -16.45
C GLU A 388 -45.83 -13.12 -15.84
N MET A 389 -44.99 -12.37 -16.57
CA MET A 389 -43.63 -12.05 -16.15
C MET A 389 -43.56 -10.86 -15.19
N THR A 390 -44.40 -9.83 -15.36
CA THR A 390 -44.39 -8.62 -14.54
C THR A 390 -45.39 -8.63 -13.40
N GLY A 391 -46.46 -9.41 -13.52
CA GLY A 391 -47.64 -9.30 -12.67
C GLY A 391 -48.59 -8.17 -13.12
N SER A 392 -49.81 -8.25 -12.59
CA SER A 392 -50.92 -7.34 -12.89
C SER A 392 -51.24 -6.35 -11.76
N GLU A 393 -50.40 -6.28 -10.72
CA GLU A 393 -50.59 -5.41 -9.56
C GLU A 393 -50.21 -3.95 -9.89
N ASP A 394 -50.75 -2.98 -9.17
CA ASP A 394 -50.42 -1.55 -9.38
C ASP A 394 -48.92 -1.26 -9.12
N ASP A 395 -48.31 -1.96 -8.16
CA ASP A 395 -46.88 -1.86 -7.80
C ASP A 395 -45.99 -2.88 -8.53
N TRP A 396 -46.41 -3.38 -9.71
CA TRP A 396 -45.70 -4.41 -10.47
C TRP A 396 -44.21 -4.08 -10.70
N ALA A 397 -43.85 -2.80 -10.89
CA ALA A 397 -42.48 -2.42 -11.17
C ALA A 397 -41.52 -2.69 -10.00
N LEU A 398 -41.99 -2.49 -8.76
CA LEU A 398 -41.23 -2.77 -7.55
C LEU A 398 -41.06 -4.29 -7.36
N SER A 399 -42.15 -5.05 -7.44
CA SER A 399 -42.13 -6.50 -7.26
C SER A 399 -41.32 -7.21 -8.36
N PHE A 400 -41.44 -6.74 -9.61
CA PHE A 400 -40.67 -7.22 -10.75
C PHE A 400 -39.18 -6.93 -10.60
N SER A 401 -38.79 -5.71 -10.23
CA SER A 401 -37.37 -5.35 -10.06
C SER A 401 -36.69 -6.12 -8.93
N GLN A 402 -37.39 -6.37 -7.82
CA GLN A 402 -36.92 -7.24 -6.75
C GLN A 402 -36.79 -8.72 -7.19
N SER A 403 -37.74 -9.21 -8.00
CA SER A 403 -37.69 -10.55 -8.58
C SER A 403 -36.51 -10.70 -9.55
N LEU A 404 -36.26 -9.69 -10.38
CA LEU A 404 -35.12 -9.59 -11.29
C LEU A 404 -33.79 -9.73 -10.53
N ALA A 405 -33.59 -8.91 -9.49
CA ALA A 405 -32.38 -8.96 -8.67
C ALA A 405 -32.15 -10.33 -8.03
N ARG A 406 -33.21 -10.94 -7.45
CA ARG A 406 -33.13 -12.29 -6.85
C ARG A 406 -32.80 -13.37 -7.87
N ARG A 407 -33.43 -13.36 -9.04
CA ARG A 407 -33.20 -14.34 -10.11
C ARG A 407 -31.80 -14.21 -10.72
N LEU A 408 -31.28 -12.99 -10.81
CA LEU A 408 -29.91 -12.73 -11.24
C LEU A 408 -28.89 -13.25 -10.21
N ALA A 409 -29.14 -12.98 -8.92
CA ALA A 409 -28.31 -13.49 -7.82
C ALA A 409 -28.19 -15.01 -7.84
N ALA A 410 -29.32 -15.71 -7.96
CA ALA A 410 -29.33 -17.17 -8.05
C ALA A 410 -28.48 -17.68 -9.23
N ARG A 411 -28.59 -17.05 -10.42
CA ARG A 411 -27.81 -17.43 -11.61
C ARG A 411 -26.30 -17.25 -11.40
N LEU A 412 -25.87 -16.09 -10.91
CA LEU A 412 -24.45 -15.80 -10.71
C LEU A 412 -23.81 -16.65 -9.60
N GLN A 413 -24.57 -16.93 -8.53
CA GLN A 413 -24.09 -17.76 -7.41
C GLN A 413 -24.03 -19.25 -7.76
N SER A 414 -24.81 -19.74 -8.73
CA SER A 414 -24.93 -21.17 -9.08
C SER A 414 -23.67 -21.86 -9.66
N GLY A 415 -22.51 -21.18 -9.70
CA GLY A 415 -21.23 -21.80 -10.08
C GLY A 415 -20.24 -20.96 -10.88
N PHE A 416 -20.59 -19.73 -11.27
CA PHE A 416 -19.67 -18.86 -12.03
C PHE A 416 -18.58 -18.25 -11.16
N LEU A 417 -18.96 -17.74 -9.98
CA LEU A 417 -18.06 -17.01 -9.07
C LEU A 417 -16.77 -17.77 -8.71
N THR A 418 -16.78 -19.11 -8.69
CA THR A 418 -15.61 -19.92 -8.33
C THR A 418 -14.72 -20.30 -9.51
N ARG A 419 -15.15 -20.05 -10.76
CA ARG A 419 -14.49 -20.54 -11.98
C ARG A 419 -13.84 -19.44 -12.84
N VAL A 420 -14.18 -18.19 -12.57
CA VAL A 420 -13.76 -17.02 -13.36
C VAL A 420 -12.55 -16.30 -12.74
N SER A 421 -11.94 -15.42 -13.52
CA SER A 421 -10.84 -14.54 -13.07
C SER A 421 -11.27 -13.62 -11.92
N LEU A 422 -10.31 -13.14 -11.11
CA LEU A 422 -10.60 -12.25 -9.98
C LEU A 422 -11.34 -10.98 -10.41
N GLU A 423 -10.95 -10.39 -11.53
CA GLU A 423 -11.58 -9.20 -12.11
C GLU A 423 -13.05 -9.45 -12.43
N GLU A 424 -13.37 -10.58 -13.05
CA GLU A 424 -14.74 -10.97 -13.37
C GLU A 424 -15.53 -11.37 -12.12
N GLN A 425 -14.87 -11.98 -11.14
CA GLN A 425 -15.47 -12.20 -9.83
C GLN A 425 -15.93 -10.86 -9.30
N LEU A 426 -15.04 -9.86 -9.18
CA LEU A 426 -15.33 -8.50 -8.69
C LEU A 426 -16.43 -7.79 -9.49
N GLN A 427 -16.48 -7.95 -10.82
CA GLN A 427 -17.56 -7.42 -11.67
C GLN A 427 -18.93 -8.01 -11.33
N MET A 428 -19.06 -9.36 -11.40
CA MET A 428 -20.30 -10.07 -11.05
C MET A 428 -20.78 -9.68 -9.66
N ARG A 429 -19.79 -9.68 -8.78
CA ARG A 429 -19.93 -9.30 -7.41
C ARG A 429 -20.57 -7.87 -7.34
N PHE A 430 -20.03 -6.88 -8.04
CA PHE A 430 -20.44 -5.47 -7.90
C PHE A 430 -21.82 -5.21 -8.48
N ILE A 431 -22.16 -5.94 -9.55
CA ILE A 431 -23.51 -6.00 -10.13
C ILE A 431 -24.52 -6.46 -9.06
N LEU A 432 -24.23 -7.55 -8.34
CA LEU A 432 -25.13 -8.07 -7.32
C LEU A 432 -25.33 -7.08 -6.18
N GLN A 433 -24.27 -6.44 -5.70
CA GLN A 433 -24.35 -5.41 -4.66
C GLN A 433 -25.27 -4.26 -5.08
N THR A 434 -25.10 -3.78 -6.32
CA THR A 434 -25.84 -2.64 -6.86
C THR A 434 -27.34 -2.92 -6.99
N LEU A 435 -27.71 -4.17 -7.27
CA LEU A 435 -29.09 -4.58 -7.57
C LEU A 435 -29.85 -5.20 -6.40
N THR A 436 -29.18 -5.73 -5.38
CA THR A 436 -29.84 -6.43 -4.25
C THR A 436 -30.15 -5.56 -3.03
N CYS A 437 -29.68 -4.31 -3.00
CA CYS A 437 -29.95 -3.40 -1.88
C CYS A 437 -31.21 -2.58 -2.16
N VAL A 438 -32.33 -2.98 -1.54
CA VAL A 438 -33.57 -2.21 -1.42
C VAL A 438 -33.62 -1.62 -0.01
N ASP A 439 -33.63 -0.30 0.03
CA ASP A 439 -33.99 0.62 1.12
C ASP A 439 -33.26 0.56 2.46
N GLY A 440 -32.67 1.71 2.79
CA GLY A 440 -32.20 2.11 4.12
C GLY A 440 -33.34 2.29 5.14
N ASP A 441 -34.16 1.25 5.34
CA ASP A 441 -35.17 1.20 6.40
C ASP A 441 -34.73 0.35 7.61
N GLY A 442 -33.45 0.51 7.98
CA GLY A 442 -32.97 0.12 9.31
C GLY A 442 -33.31 1.16 10.40
N ALA A 443 -33.97 2.27 10.08
CA ALA A 443 -34.13 3.39 11.01
C ALA A 443 -35.56 3.93 11.21
N ARG A 444 -36.59 3.50 10.45
CA ARG A 444 -37.98 3.99 10.67
C ARG A 444 -39.07 2.96 10.37
N LEU A 445 -39.27 2.00 11.28
CA LEU A 445 -40.58 1.37 11.45
C LEU A 445 -41.31 2.04 12.63
N PRO A 446 -42.50 2.65 12.44
CA PRO A 446 -43.41 2.85 13.55
C PRO A 446 -43.94 1.47 13.97
N THR A 447 -43.89 1.24 15.28
CA THR A 447 -44.50 0.12 15.99
C THR A 447 -45.92 -0.20 15.49
N ALA A 448 -46.08 -1.30 14.73
CA ALA A 448 -47.34 -2.02 14.60
C ALA A 448 -47.06 -3.51 14.33
N PRO A 449 -47.64 -4.45 15.10
CA PRO A 449 -47.40 -5.86 14.95
C PRO A 449 -48.39 -6.44 13.93
N PHE A 450 -47.99 -6.53 12.66
CA PHE A 450 -48.63 -7.45 11.73
C PHE A 450 -47.61 -8.48 11.26
N ALA A 451 -47.86 -9.72 11.68
CA ALA A 451 -47.06 -10.89 11.39
C ALA A 451 -47.13 -11.22 9.90
N MET A 452 -46.13 -10.78 9.15
CA MET A 452 -45.70 -11.46 7.93
C MET A 452 -44.55 -12.41 8.29
N PRO A 453 -44.55 -13.66 7.83
CA PRO A 453 -43.44 -14.56 8.07
C PRO A 453 -42.18 -13.96 7.46
N ALA A 454 -41.12 -13.83 8.27
CA ALA A 454 -39.82 -13.37 7.83
C ALA A 454 -39.38 -14.15 6.58
N PRO A 455 -38.89 -13.48 5.52
CA PRO A 455 -38.44 -14.17 4.33
C PRO A 455 -37.28 -15.08 4.74
N VAL A 456 -37.53 -16.38 4.59
CA VAL A 456 -36.58 -17.45 4.87
C VAL A 456 -35.29 -17.18 4.09
N ALA A 457 -34.26 -16.84 4.86
CA ALA A 457 -32.84 -17.04 4.59
C ALA A 457 -32.33 -16.72 3.17
N LEU A 458 -31.89 -15.47 2.98
CA LEU A 458 -30.58 -15.19 2.35
C LEU A 458 -29.46 -15.21 3.40
N MET A 459 -29.64 -15.95 4.50
CA MET A 459 -28.60 -16.32 5.45
C MET A 459 -27.64 -17.28 4.76
N GLY A 460 -26.63 -16.75 4.09
CA GLY A 460 -25.66 -17.51 3.32
C GLY A 460 -24.93 -16.72 2.24
N ALA A 461 -25.32 -15.47 1.96
CA ALA A 461 -24.43 -14.56 1.25
C ALA A 461 -23.30 -14.18 2.22
N THR A 462 -22.16 -14.88 2.13
CA THR A 462 -20.89 -14.33 2.62
C THR A 462 -20.84 -12.87 2.22
N GLU A 463 -20.64 -11.99 3.21
CA GLU A 463 -20.70 -10.55 2.97
C GLU A 463 -19.77 -10.25 1.80
N TRP A 464 -20.34 -9.59 0.81
CA TRP A 464 -19.79 -9.50 -0.52
C TRP A 464 -18.34 -8.96 -0.60
N PHE A 465 -18.02 -8.14 0.41
CA PHE A 465 -16.75 -7.49 0.66
C PHE A 465 -15.72 -8.36 1.40
N ASP A 466 -16.10 -9.54 1.87
CA ASP A 466 -15.22 -10.49 2.54
C ASP A 466 -14.42 -11.29 1.49
N ILE A 467 -13.60 -10.57 0.74
CA ILE A 467 -12.62 -11.13 -0.18
C ILE A 467 -11.25 -10.74 0.35
N VAL A 468 -10.43 -11.75 0.58
CA VAL A 468 -9.03 -11.55 0.96
C VAL A 468 -8.17 -12.07 -0.18
N PRO A 469 -7.21 -11.27 -0.69
CA PRO A 469 -6.29 -11.74 -1.72
C PRO A 469 -5.51 -12.95 -1.21
N GLU A 470 -5.23 -13.97 -2.03
CA GLU A 470 -4.38 -15.08 -1.60
C GLU A 470 -2.97 -14.61 -1.17
N GLU A 471 -2.32 -15.35 -0.27
CA GLU A 471 -0.98 -14.99 0.19
C GLU A 471 0.04 -15.05 -0.96
N GLY A 472 0.81 -13.98 -1.14
CA GLY A 472 1.81 -13.86 -2.21
C GLY A 472 1.24 -13.37 -3.56
N ASN A 473 -0.07 -13.21 -3.71
CA ASN A 473 -0.66 -12.64 -4.92
C ASN A 473 -0.78 -11.11 -4.80
N SER A 474 0.27 -10.40 -5.22
CA SER A 474 0.38 -8.94 -5.14
C SER A 474 -0.64 -8.20 -6.00
N ASP A 475 -0.93 -8.71 -7.20
CA ASP A 475 -1.89 -8.09 -8.11
C ASP A 475 -3.32 -8.21 -7.57
N ALA A 476 -3.67 -9.34 -6.97
CA ALA A 476 -4.93 -9.50 -6.27
C ALA A 476 -5.04 -8.54 -5.08
N ALA A 477 -3.98 -8.42 -4.27
CA ALA A 477 -3.95 -7.52 -3.13
C ALA A 477 -4.12 -6.05 -3.55
N ARG A 478 -3.45 -5.64 -4.63
CA ARG A 478 -3.62 -4.30 -5.23
C ARG A 478 -5.06 -4.06 -5.68
N LEU A 479 -5.61 -4.95 -6.51
CA LEU A 479 -6.92 -4.73 -7.12
C LEU A 479 -8.04 -4.72 -6.08
N ILE A 480 -8.07 -5.71 -5.18
CA ILE A 480 -9.09 -5.80 -4.12
C ILE A 480 -9.03 -4.56 -3.23
N THR A 481 -7.82 -4.16 -2.82
CA THR A 481 -7.63 -2.98 -1.97
C THR A 481 -8.19 -1.71 -2.62
N HIS A 482 -7.83 -1.41 -3.87
CA HIS A 482 -8.31 -0.20 -4.52
C HIS A 482 -9.81 -0.22 -4.83
N VAL A 483 -10.39 -1.37 -5.21
CA VAL A 483 -11.84 -1.49 -5.45
C VAL A 483 -12.62 -1.23 -4.17
N VAL A 484 -12.22 -1.85 -3.06
CA VAL A 484 -12.91 -1.71 -1.77
C VAL A 484 -12.71 -0.30 -1.19
N LEU A 485 -11.53 0.30 -1.34
CA LEU A 485 -11.30 1.71 -0.97
C LEU A 485 -12.14 2.68 -1.81
N ALA A 486 -12.25 2.47 -3.12
CA ALA A 486 -13.10 3.31 -3.99
C ALA A 486 -14.58 3.21 -3.59
N GLN A 487 -15.03 2.03 -3.15
CA GLN A 487 -16.39 1.86 -2.61
C GLN A 487 -16.59 2.53 -1.25
N ASP A 488 -15.58 2.51 -0.39
CA ASP A 488 -15.59 3.20 0.90
C ASP A 488 -15.66 4.74 0.72
N VAL A 489 -14.93 5.25 -0.28
CA VAL A 489 -15.00 6.64 -0.72
C VAL A 489 -16.41 6.96 -1.27
N ALA A 490 -16.93 6.14 -2.18
CA ALA A 490 -18.28 6.30 -2.73
C ALA A 490 -19.39 6.25 -1.66
N TYR A 491 -19.23 5.46 -0.60
CA TYR A 491 -20.15 5.45 0.54
C TYR A 491 -20.09 6.77 1.33
N GLY A 492 -18.88 7.30 1.57
CA GLY A 492 -18.71 8.60 2.22
C GLY A 492 -19.33 9.76 1.44
N GLU A 493 -19.36 9.64 0.11
CA GLU A 493 -20.00 10.60 -0.82
C GLU A 493 -21.49 10.32 -1.06
N THR A 494 -22.10 9.35 -0.36
CA THR A 494 -23.51 8.93 -0.54
C THR A 494 -23.85 8.35 -1.92
N LEU A 495 -22.85 8.05 -2.75
CA LEU A 495 -23.01 7.42 -4.08
C LEU A 495 -23.27 5.91 -4.00
N SER A 496 -22.79 5.29 -2.92
CA SER A 496 -23.04 3.87 -2.59
C SER A 496 -23.82 3.78 -1.28
N PRO A 497 -24.82 2.90 -1.14
CA PRO A 497 -25.54 2.70 0.11
C PRO A 497 -24.80 1.81 1.12
N HIS A 498 -23.64 1.24 0.77
CA HIS A 498 -22.99 0.21 1.56
C HIS A 498 -21.82 0.70 2.41
N ALA A 499 -21.96 0.58 3.72
CA ALA A 499 -20.88 0.87 4.67
C ALA A 499 -19.81 -0.24 4.66
N VAL A 500 -18.77 -0.06 3.83
CA VAL A 500 -17.64 -1.00 3.71
C VAL A 500 -17.00 -1.30 5.08
N GLN A 501 -16.76 -0.28 5.89
CA GLN A 501 -16.13 -0.42 7.21
C GLN A 501 -16.91 -1.33 8.16
N VAL A 502 -18.25 -1.37 8.06
CA VAL A 502 -19.11 -2.17 8.93
C VAL A 502 -19.16 -3.63 8.49
N ARG A 503 -19.20 -3.87 7.17
CA ARG A 503 -19.41 -5.20 6.58
C ARG A 503 -18.11 -5.93 6.20
N ALA A 504 -16.98 -5.22 6.10
CA ALA A 504 -15.69 -5.84 5.77
C ALA A 504 -14.48 -5.00 6.17
N GLY A 505 -14.59 -4.27 7.29
CA GLY A 505 -13.44 -3.54 7.83
C GLY A 505 -12.21 -4.44 8.03
N ALA A 506 -12.41 -5.66 8.54
CA ALA A 506 -11.34 -6.63 8.78
C ALA A 506 -10.71 -7.18 7.47
N SER A 507 -11.53 -7.51 6.48
CA SER A 507 -11.08 -8.04 5.18
C SER A 507 -10.38 -6.95 4.36
N LEU A 508 -10.86 -5.71 4.43
CA LEU A 508 -10.17 -4.53 3.88
C LEU A 508 -8.83 -4.31 4.57
N ALA A 509 -8.77 -4.34 5.91
CA ALA A 509 -7.52 -4.20 6.65
C ALA A 509 -6.50 -5.29 6.28
N THR A 510 -6.96 -6.53 6.13
CA THR A 510 -6.11 -7.66 5.71
C THR A 510 -5.58 -7.49 4.29
N SER A 511 -6.43 -7.04 3.36
CA SER A 511 -6.06 -6.75 1.97
C SER A 511 -5.05 -5.60 1.90
N LEU A 512 -5.28 -4.53 2.66
CA LEU A 512 -4.39 -3.39 2.81
C LEU A 512 -3.04 -3.79 3.41
N ALA A 513 -3.02 -4.64 4.45
CA ALA A 513 -1.79 -5.12 5.06
C ALA A 513 -0.96 -5.94 4.05
N ARG A 514 -1.61 -6.83 3.28
CA ARG A 514 -0.94 -7.61 2.21
C ARG A 514 -0.43 -6.70 1.10
N TYR A 515 -1.18 -5.67 0.73
CA TYR A 515 -0.74 -4.70 -0.26
C TYR A 515 0.41 -3.82 0.27
N ALA A 516 0.39 -3.43 1.55
CA ALA A 516 1.45 -2.68 2.19
C ALA A 516 2.76 -3.47 2.23
N VAL A 517 2.70 -4.78 2.53
CA VAL A 517 3.86 -5.68 2.40
C VAL A 517 4.41 -5.65 0.99
N PHE A 518 3.56 -5.79 -0.04
CA PHE A 518 4.02 -5.70 -1.43
C PHE A 518 4.68 -4.36 -1.75
N LEU A 519 4.09 -3.24 -1.31
CA LEU A 519 4.66 -1.91 -1.50
C LEU A 519 6.03 -1.75 -0.85
N ALA A 520 6.24 -2.31 0.35
CA ALA A 520 7.53 -2.30 1.02
C ALA A 520 8.59 -3.13 0.29
N LEU A 521 8.20 -4.16 -0.46
CA LEU A 521 9.12 -5.03 -1.19
C LEU A 521 9.49 -4.51 -2.59
N LEU A 522 8.89 -3.39 -3.05
CA LEU A 522 9.14 -2.88 -4.39
C LEU A 522 10.54 -2.26 -4.52
N PRO A 523 11.43 -2.80 -5.37
CA PRO A 523 12.83 -2.35 -5.47
C PRO A 523 12.99 -0.96 -6.10
N ARG A 524 11.92 -0.37 -6.64
CA ARG A 524 11.94 0.89 -7.40
C ARG A 524 11.46 2.12 -6.61
N TYR A 525 10.90 1.92 -5.41
CA TYR A 525 10.29 3.02 -4.66
C TYR A 525 10.97 3.21 -3.31
N PRO A 526 11.24 4.46 -2.89
CA PRO A 526 11.72 4.73 -1.54
C PRO A 526 10.61 4.40 -0.54
N PHE A 527 10.99 3.83 0.61
CA PHE A 527 10.03 3.48 1.67
C PHE A 527 9.19 4.67 2.13
N ASP A 528 9.70 5.89 2.05
CA ASP A 528 8.97 7.12 2.39
C ASP A 528 7.80 7.40 1.41
N GLU A 529 7.91 7.02 0.13
CA GLU A 529 6.79 7.10 -0.82
C GLU A 529 5.78 5.99 -0.59
N GLY A 530 6.27 4.77 -0.33
CA GLY A 530 5.43 3.63 0.03
C GLY A 530 4.62 3.90 1.29
N LEU A 531 5.26 4.40 2.34
CA LEU A 531 4.62 4.70 3.62
C LEU A 531 3.60 5.83 3.49
N ARG A 532 3.87 6.87 2.69
CA ARG A 532 2.87 7.93 2.44
C ARG A 532 1.60 7.38 1.78
N ALA A 533 1.75 6.53 0.77
CA ALA A 533 0.61 5.89 0.12
C ALA A 533 -0.14 4.95 1.08
N VAL A 534 0.59 4.13 1.86
CA VAL A 534 0.01 3.24 2.87
C VAL A 534 -0.75 4.05 3.91
N THR A 535 -0.16 5.13 4.43
CA THR A 535 -0.79 6.02 5.42
C THR A 535 -2.09 6.61 4.88
N ALA A 536 -2.07 7.13 3.65
CA ALA A 536 -3.26 7.66 2.98
C ALA A 536 -4.41 6.65 2.94
N MET A 537 -4.10 5.40 2.56
CA MET A 537 -5.08 4.32 2.49
C MET A 537 -5.53 3.85 3.88
N THR A 538 -4.60 3.76 4.84
CA THR A 538 -4.86 3.27 6.20
C THR A 538 -5.72 4.21 7.02
N LEU A 539 -5.58 5.54 6.84
CA LEU A 539 -6.40 6.55 7.52
C LEU A 539 -7.90 6.44 7.19
N ARG A 540 -8.28 5.71 6.14
CA ARG A 540 -9.68 5.39 5.82
C ARG A 540 -10.30 4.35 6.76
N LEU A 541 -9.49 3.51 7.41
CA LEU A 541 -9.95 2.50 8.35
C LEU A 541 -10.35 3.14 9.67
N ARG A 542 -11.58 2.87 10.12
CA ARG A 542 -12.12 3.46 11.36
C ARG A 542 -11.53 2.82 12.62
N ASP A 543 -11.30 1.50 12.58
CA ASP A 543 -10.80 0.75 13.74
C ASP A 543 -9.27 0.95 13.92
N PRO A 544 -8.81 1.43 15.08
CA PRO A 544 -7.38 1.62 15.34
C PRO A 544 -6.57 0.32 15.27
N ARG A 545 -7.15 -0.84 15.62
CA ARG A 545 -6.46 -2.13 15.53
C ARG A 545 -6.21 -2.54 14.08
N HIS A 546 -7.16 -2.26 13.20
CA HIS A 546 -7.02 -2.47 11.77
C HIS A 546 -5.97 -1.52 11.17
N ARG A 547 -5.92 -0.25 11.61
CA ARG A 547 -4.85 0.67 11.18
C ARG A 547 -3.47 0.19 11.61
N ALA A 548 -3.35 -0.22 12.87
CA ALA A 548 -2.10 -0.71 13.44
C ALA A 548 -1.57 -1.96 12.72
N SER A 549 -2.44 -2.89 12.33
CA SER A 549 -2.03 -4.10 11.61
C SER A 549 -1.41 -3.81 10.24
N VAL A 550 -1.91 -2.80 9.53
CA VAL A 550 -1.37 -2.37 8.23
C VAL A 550 0.00 -1.71 8.40
N TYR A 551 0.15 -0.79 9.36
CA TYR A 551 1.44 -0.14 9.63
C TYR A 551 2.50 -1.15 10.09
N ALA A 552 2.16 -2.05 11.02
CA ALA A 552 3.07 -3.09 11.48
C ALA A 552 3.51 -4.00 10.33
N ALA A 553 2.58 -4.40 9.45
CA ALA A 553 2.90 -5.22 8.28
C ALA A 553 3.87 -4.52 7.32
N PHE A 554 3.71 -3.22 7.08
CA PHE A 554 4.63 -2.43 6.25
C PHE A 554 6.03 -2.35 6.86
N ILE A 555 6.14 -1.99 8.14
CA ILE A 555 7.42 -1.81 8.83
C ILE A 555 8.19 -3.14 8.87
N MET A 556 7.51 -4.23 9.21
CA MET A 556 8.12 -5.57 9.24
C MET A 556 8.58 -6.03 7.86
N ALA A 557 7.81 -5.73 6.80
CA ALA A 557 8.21 -6.05 5.43
C ALA A 557 9.42 -5.23 4.97
N ALA A 558 9.47 -3.93 5.30
CA ALA A 558 10.60 -3.06 5.00
C ALA A 558 11.88 -3.54 5.68
N ARG A 559 11.79 -3.94 6.96
CA ARG A 559 12.91 -4.54 7.70
C ARG A 559 13.39 -5.84 7.05
N GLU A 560 12.47 -6.75 6.76
CA GLU A 560 12.80 -8.05 6.15
C GLU A 560 13.52 -7.87 4.81
N TYR A 561 13.04 -6.93 3.99
CA TYR A 561 13.63 -6.61 2.71
C TYR A 561 15.10 -6.18 2.83
N GLU A 562 15.39 -5.29 3.76
CA GLU A 562 16.75 -4.78 3.95
C GLU A 562 17.69 -5.80 4.61
N LEU A 563 17.19 -6.60 5.55
CA LEU A 563 17.94 -7.72 6.13
C LEU A 563 18.34 -8.76 5.06
N GLN A 564 17.46 -9.03 4.09
CA GLN A 564 17.76 -9.93 2.97
C GLN A 564 18.82 -9.36 2.01
N ARG A 565 18.84 -8.03 1.82
CA ARG A 565 19.83 -7.37 0.96
C ARG A 565 21.20 -7.26 1.60
N GLN A 566 21.28 -7.18 2.93
CA GLN A 566 22.53 -6.98 3.68
C GLN A 566 23.34 -5.75 3.22
N ASN A 567 22.67 -4.76 2.61
CA ASN A 567 23.32 -3.57 2.07
C ASN A 567 23.59 -2.50 3.14
N LEU A 568 22.79 -2.51 4.22
CA LEU A 568 22.82 -1.50 5.27
C LEU A 568 23.48 -2.06 6.53
N SER A 569 24.26 -1.21 7.18
CA SER A 569 24.71 -1.49 8.54
C SER A 569 23.53 -1.52 9.52
N ARG A 570 23.69 -2.21 10.64
CA ARG A 570 22.66 -2.29 11.68
C ARG A 570 22.17 -0.90 12.13
N SER A 571 23.07 0.06 12.30
CA SER A 571 22.70 1.43 12.69
C SER A 571 21.90 2.18 11.62
N GLU A 572 22.17 1.94 10.34
CA GLU A 572 21.40 2.56 9.25
C GLU A 572 20.00 1.97 9.15
N LEU A 573 19.84 0.67 9.42
CA LEU A 573 18.53 0.01 9.53
C LEU A 573 17.71 0.58 10.69
N GLU A 574 18.31 0.69 11.87
CA GLU A 574 17.66 1.29 13.05
C GLU A 574 17.20 2.75 12.78
N GLU A 575 17.99 3.54 12.05
CA GLU A 575 17.62 4.91 11.69
C GLU A 575 16.53 4.95 10.62
N GLN A 576 16.55 4.04 9.64
CA GLN A 576 15.48 3.90 8.65
C GLN A 576 14.15 3.51 9.31
N GLU A 577 14.13 2.49 10.16
CA GLU A 577 12.93 2.08 10.92
C GLU A 577 12.38 3.25 11.74
N ALA A 578 13.26 4.01 12.39
CA ALA A 578 12.87 5.18 13.16
C ALA A 578 12.23 6.28 12.31
N ARG A 579 12.76 6.53 11.10
CA ARG A 579 12.16 7.49 10.16
C ARG A 579 10.76 7.03 9.76
N LEU A 580 10.57 5.76 9.46
CA LEU A 580 9.25 5.19 9.13
C LEU A 580 8.28 5.31 10.30
N VAL A 581 8.72 4.97 11.52
CA VAL A 581 7.89 5.11 12.72
C VAL A 581 7.47 6.57 12.93
N ARG A 582 8.42 7.51 12.90
CA ARG A 582 8.12 8.94 13.06
C ARG A 582 7.17 9.46 11.98
N GLN A 583 7.30 9.00 10.74
CA GLN A 583 6.40 9.42 9.65
C GLN A 583 4.96 8.98 9.87
N PHE A 584 4.69 7.74 10.29
CA PHE A 584 3.30 7.33 10.53
C PHE A 584 2.77 7.91 11.85
N VAL A 585 3.58 8.00 12.91
CA VAL A 585 3.19 8.60 14.20
C VAL A 585 2.77 10.06 14.01
N THR A 586 3.47 10.79 13.14
CA THR A 586 3.10 12.18 12.80
C THR A 586 1.84 12.28 11.93
N ALA A 587 1.54 11.24 11.14
CA ALA A 587 0.41 11.27 10.21
C ALA A 587 -0.90 10.70 10.80
N ASP A 588 -0.82 9.72 11.70
CA ASP A 588 -1.96 9.17 12.46
C ASP A 588 -1.72 9.47 13.94
N SER A 589 -2.40 10.47 14.49
CA SER A 589 -2.17 10.93 15.88
C SER A 589 -2.91 10.11 16.95
N ASP A 590 -3.53 8.98 16.59
CA ASP A 590 -4.26 8.14 17.55
C ASP A 590 -3.30 7.29 18.40
N ALA A 591 -3.20 7.62 19.69
CA ALA A 591 -2.34 6.90 20.63
C ALA A 591 -2.66 5.40 20.75
N ASN A 592 -3.91 4.98 20.50
CA ASN A 592 -4.27 3.56 20.50
C ASN A 592 -3.63 2.81 19.33
N VAL A 593 -3.50 3.47 18.17
CA VAL A 593 -2.81 2.91 17.01
C VAL A 593 -1.33 2.74 17.33
N HIS A 594 -0.70 3.76 17.92
CA HIS A 594 0.73 3.69 18.28
C HIS A 594 1.02 2.55 19.24
N ALA A 595 0.21 2.42 20.30
CA ALA A 595 0.34 1.35 21.27
C ALA A 595 0.14 -0.04 20.65
N GLU A 596 -0.85 -0.19 19.77
CA GLU A 596 -1.11 -1.47 19.10
C GLU A 596 -0.03 -1.81 18.06
N VAL A 597 0.51 -0.82 17.32
CA VAL A 597 1.64 -1.03 16.41
C VAL A 597 2.86 -1.54 17.19
N GLN A 598 3.22 -0.88 18.29
CA GLN A 598 4.31 -1.33 19.16
C GLN A 598 4.09 -2.77 19.64
N HIS A 599 2.87 -3.09 20.06
CA HIS A 599 2.50 -4.43 20.53
C HIS A 599 2.65 -5.49 19.42
N LEU A 600 2.15 -5.21 18.22
CA LEU A 600 2.24 -6.11 17.06
C LEU A 600 3.69 -6.31 16.59
N LEU A 601 4.48 -5.24 16.53
CA LEU A 601 5.91 -5.32 16.19
C LEU A 601 6.65 -6.23 17.18
N TYR A 602 6.39 -6.08 18.48
CA TYR A 602 6.99 -6.94 19.50
C TYR A 602 6.59 -8.42 19.35
N GLN A 603 5.33 -8.71 19.02
CA GLN A 603 4.85 -10.09 18.86
C GLN A 603 5.40 -10.78 17.60
N GLN A 604 5.56 -10.05 16.50
CA GLN A 604 5.87 -10.62 15.18
C GLN A 604 7.37 -10.84 14.94
N ILE A 605 8.27 -10.25 15.74
CA ILE A 605 9.71 -10.37 15.52
C ILE A 605 10.23 -11.74 15.97
N THR A 606 10.74 -12.51 15.02
CA THR A 606 11.45 -13.77 15.28
C THR A 606 12.87 -13.51 15.78
N PRO A 607 13.46 -14.42 16.59
CA PRO A 607 14.82 -14.23 17.14
C PRO A 607 15.89 -13.96 16.09
N THR A 608 15.74 -14.52 14.89
CA THR A 608 16.66 -14.35 13.75
C THR A 608 16.59 -12.97 13.09
N LYS A 609 15.54 -12.20 13.38
CA LYS A 609 15.31 -10.88 12.78
C LYS A 609 15.57 -9.74 13.74
N LEU A 610 15.94 -10.01 15.00
CA LEU A 610 16.24 -8.96 15.99
C LEU A 610 17.42 -8.11 15.51
N LEU A 611 17.30 -6.78 15.63
CA LEU A 611 18.43 -5.87 15.40
C LEU A 611 19.32 -5.89 16.65
N THR A 612 18.71 -5.99 17.83
CA THR A 612 19.39 -6.13 19.12
C THR A 612 19.65 -7.58 19.52
N HIS A 613 20.48 -7.78 20.54
CA HIS A 613 20.85 -9.10 21.05
C HIS A 613 19.86 -9.69 22.07
N ASN A 614 18.85 -8.90 22.50
CA ASN A 614 17.87 -9.32 23.51
C ASN A 614 16.48 -8.75 23.17
N LYS A 615 15.42 -9.55 23.37
CA LYS A 615 14.03 -9.13 23.08
C LYS A 615 13.58 -7.89 23.87
N LEU A 616 14.04 -7.72 25.10
CA LEU A 616 13.75 -6.55 25.93
C LEU A 616 14.52 -5.32 25.46
N ALA A 617 15.74 -5.48 24.94
CA ALA A 617 16.47 -4.39 24.28
C ALA A 617 15.75 -3.93 23.00
N GLU A 618 15.26 -4.89 22.20
CA GLU A 618 14.44 -4.60 21.01
C GLU A 618 13.16 -3.85 21.38
N LYS A 619 12.49 -4.29 22.45
CA LYS A 619 11.28 -3.62 22.95
C LYS A 619 11.55 -2.16 23.31
N LEU A 620 12.65 -1.91 24.03
CA LEU A 620 13.05 -0.54 24.40
C LEU A 620 13.41 0.31 23.19
N MET A 621 14.02 -0.30 22.15
CA MET A 621 14.29 0.38 20.88
C MET A 621 13.00 0.86 20.23
N TRP A 622 11.99 -0.01 20.12
CA TRP A 622 10.69 0.35 19.55
C TRP A 622 9.96 1.39 20.40
N GLU A 623 9.97 1.27 21.73
CA GLU A 623 9.40 2.27 22.63
C GLU A 623 10.10 3.64 22.45
N ALA A 624 11.42 3.65 22.29
CA ALA A 624 12.17 4.88 22.00
C ALA A 624 11.85 5.49 20.63
N MET A 625 11.52 4.68 19.62
CA MET A 625 11.14 5.13 18.28
C MET A 625 9.75 5.77 18.24
N HIS A 626 8.83 5.30 19.08
CA HIS A 626 7.44 5.78 19.13
C HIS A 626 7.21 6.88 20.18
N ALA A 627 8.21 7.17 21.02
CA ALA A 627 8.11 8.26 22.00
C ALA A 627 7.88 9.60 21.29
N ASP A 628 6.79 10.28 21.62
CA ASP A 628 6.41 11.57 21.05
C ASP A 628 6.32 12.68 22.10
N SER A 629 6.25 12.33 23.39
CA SER A 629 6.22 13.25 24.52
C SER A 629 7.45 13.14 25.42
N LEU A 630 7.77 14.22 26.15
CA LEU A 630 8.82 14.20 27.17
C LEU A 630 8.57 13.11 28.23
N SER A 631 7.32 12.86 28.61
CA SER A 631 6.96 11.78 29.54
C SER A 631 7.34 10.40 29.01
N ASP A 632 7.16 10.14 27.71
CA ASP A 632 7.49 8.85 27.12
C ASP A 632 8.99 8.65 27.05
N TYR A 633 9.75 9.67 26.63
CA TYR A 633 11.19 9.62 26.65
C TYR A 633 11.75 9.37 28.07
N LEU A 634 11.18 10.00 29.11
CA LEU A 634 11.55 9.74 30.50
C LEU A 634 11.18 8.31 30.95
N ALA A 635 10.04 7.79 30.53
CA ALA A 635 9.63 6.41 30.81
C ALA A 635 10.59 5.40 30.17
N VAL A 636 10.97 5.62 28.90
CA VAL A 636 11.95 4.82 28.17
C VAL A 636 13.32 4.90 28.85
N LEU A 637 13.76 6.08 29.28
CA LEU A 637 15.02 6.26 30.01
C LEU A 637 15.01 5.42 31.30
N ARG A 638 13.99 5.56 32.15
CA ARG A 638 13.90 4.84 33.43
C ARG A 638 13.86 3.33 33.26
N ARG A 639 13.11 2.85 32.26
CA ARG A 639 13.00 1.42 31.93
C ARG A 639 14.29 0.89 31.32
N GLY A 640 14.92 1.63 30.41
CA GLY A 640 16.18 1.23 29.77
C GLY A 640 17.33 1.16 30.77
N VAL A 641 17.44 2.13 31.65
CA VAL A 641 18.45 2.09 32.71
C VAL A 641 18.17 0.95 33.70
N SER A 642 16.90 0.66 34.01
CA SER A 642 16.53 -0.55 34.77
C SER A 642 16.95 -1.83 34.09
N ALA A 643 16.78 -1.88 32.77
CA ALA A 643 17.11 -3.03 31.95
C ALA A 643 18.60 -3.31 31.98
N CYS A 644 19.44 -2.27 31.84
CA CYS A 644 20.90 -2.40 31.96
C CYS A 644 21.32 -3.02 33.30
N CYS A 645 20.74 -2.58 34.42
CA CYS A 645 21.00 -3.20 35.73
C CYS A 645 20.56 -4.67 35.73
N SER A 646 19.36 -4.97 35.22
CA SER A 646 18.88 -6.36 35.20
C SER A 646 19.74 -7.28 34.33
N PHE A 647 20.20 -6.80 33.16
CA PHE A 647 21.08 -7.54 32.25
C PHE A 647 22.46 -7.80 32.86
N TRP A 648 22.96 -6.87 33.66
CA TRP A 648 24.20 -7.05 34.40
C TRP A 648 24.06 -8.11 35.51
N LEU A 649 22.89 -8.18 36.13
CA LEU A 649 22.60 -9.09 37.24
C LEU A 649 22.07 -10.47 36.77
N THR A 650 21.91 -10.69 35.46
CA THR A 650 21.51 -11.98 34.89
C THR A 650 22.54 -13.07 35.19
N GLN A 651 22.06 -14.29 35.51
CA GLN A 651 22.90 -15.48 35.72
C GLN A 651 22.69 -16.50 34.58
N PRO A 652 23.72 -17.26 34.15
CA PRO A 652 25.05 -17.42 34.76
C PRO A 652 26.07 -16.32 34.42
N GLU A 653 25.86 -15.56 33.35
CA GLU A 653 26.74 -14.45 32.93
C GLU A 653 25.93 -13.21 32.54
N PRO A 654 26.49 -12.00 32.71
CA PRO A 654 25.82 -10.76 32.35
C PRO A 654 25.60 -10.66 30.84
N GLU A 655 24.44 -10.13 30.43
CA GLU A 655 24.08 -9.92 29.02
C GLU A 655 24.70 -8.62 28.46
N VAL A 656 26.02 -8.56 28.40
CA VAL A 656 26.74 -7.31 28.11
C VAL A 656 26.45 -6.73 26.71
N LYS A 657 26.13 -7.59 25.73
CA LYS A 657 25.72 -7.12 24.39
C LYS A 657 24.38 -6.38 24.43
N ALA A 658 23.44 -6.82 25.27
CA ALA A 658 22.15 -6.15 25.45
C ALA A 658 22.32 -4.80 26.17
N ILE A 659 23.29 -4.68 27.09
CA ILE A 659 23.65 -3.41 27.73
C ILE A 659 24.20 -2.42 26.69
N ALA A 660 25.07 -2.88 25.79
CA ALA A 660 25.58 -2.04 24.70
C ALA A 660 24.46 -1.54 23.77
N ASP A 661 23.51 -2.42 23.42
CA ASP A 661 22.35 -2.05 22.61
C ASP A 661 21.50 -0.97 23.30
N VAL A 662 21.09 -1.19 24.55
CA VAL A 662 20.21 -0.26 25.29
C VAL A 662 20.92 1.05 25.59
N SER A 663 22.16 1.02 26.06
CA SER A 663 22.91 2.25 26.37
C SER A 663 23.17 3.10 25.12
N SER A 664 23.42 2.49 23.96
CA SER A 664 23.50 3.17 22.67
C SER A 664 22.17 3.87 22.33
N ILE A 665 21.03 3.18 22.44
CA ILE A 665 19.69 3.75 22.19
C ILE A 665 19.41 4.94 23.11
N LEU A 666 19.68 4.79 24.41
CA LEU A 666 19.48 5.83 25.40
C LEU A 666 20.31 7.07 25.10
N THR A 667 21.57 6.88 24.73
CA THR A 667 22.53 8.00 24.56
C THR A 667 22.35 8.69 23.22
N ARG A 668 22.20 7.94 22.12
CA ARG A 668 22.11 8.51 20.77
C ARG A 668 20.75 9.09 20.44
N ARG A 669 19.68 8.60 21.08
CA ARG A 669 18.30 9.00 20.76
C ARG A 669 17.56 9.62 21.94
N VAL A 670 17.38 8.87 23.02
CA VAL A 670 16.50 9.30 24.12
C VAL A 670 17.03 10.58 24.80
N LEU A 671 18.30 10.61 25.20
CA LEU A 671 18.90 11.78 25.85
C LEU A 671 18.99 12.98 24.91
N VAL A 672 19.31 12.76 23.63
CA VAL A 672 19.37 13.82 22.61
C VAL A 672 17.99 14.43 22.37
N ASP A 673 16.95 13.62 22.24
CA ASP A 673 15.59 14.10 22.03
C ASP A 673 15.05 14.81 23.28
N ILE A 674 15.34 14.31 24.49
CA ILE A 674 15.00 15.03 25.74
C ILE A 674 15.68 16.41 25.78
N GLN A 675 16.96 16.49 25.43
CA GLN A 675 17.70 17.76 25.40
C GLN A 675 17.08 18.72 24.38
N ARG A 676 16.77 18.25 23.17
CA ARG A 676 16.11 19.05 22.12
C ARG A 676 14.73 19.56 22.58
N TRP A 677 13.96 18.74 23.29
CA TRP A 677 12.68 19.14 23.88
C TRP A 677 12.84 20.25 24.93
N CYS A 678 13.86 20.14 25.79
CA CYS A 678 14.16 21.16 26.79
C CYS A 678 14.59 22.50 26.15
N GLU A 679 15.41 22.47 25.10
CA GLU A 679 15.89 23.67 24.39
C GLU A 679 14.78 24.40 23.62
N THR A 680 13.87 23.66 22.98
CA THR A 680 12.75 24.22 22.23
C THR A 680 11.67 24.85 23.13
N HIS A 681 11.44 24.31 24.32
CA HIS A 681 10.42 24.82 25.25
C HIS A 681 10.97 25.90 26.21
N SER A 682 12.28 25.95 26.45
CA SER A 682 12.92 27.03 27.23
C SER A 682 13.03 28.35 26.46
N THR A 683 13.08 28.30 25.12
CA THR A 683 13.11 29.50 24.26
C THR A 683 11.73 30.14 24.03
N GLY A 684 10.63 29.38 24.13
CA GLY A 684 9.26 29.91 24.04
C GLY A 684 8.80 30.73 25.26
N ALA A 685 9.37 30.48 26.44
CA ALA A 685 9.04 31.21 27.66
C ALA A 685 9.83 32.53 27.82
N ALA A 686 10.95 32.70 27.10
CA ALA A 686 11.79 33.89 27.16
C ALA A 686 11.24 35.09 26.36
N GLY A 687 10.26 34.87 25.46
CA GLY A 687 9.65 35.92 24.64
C GLY A 687 8.49 36.70 25.28
N ALA A 688 8.01 36.30 26.46
CA ALA A 688 6.81 36.87 27.08
C ALA A 688 7.07 37.68 28.38
N LEU A 689 8.33 37.87 28.78
CA LEU A 689 8.67 38.57 30.02
C LEU A 689 9.73 39.64 29.78
N THR A 690 9.35 40.70 29.08
CA THR A 690 9.98 42.01 29.26
C THR A 690 8.89 43.05 29.48
N VAL A 691 8.56 43.31 30.75
CA VAL A 691 8.25 44.61 31.36
C VAL A 691 7.92 44.32 32.84
N GLU A 692 8.67 44.96 33.75
CA GLU A 692 8.45 45.06 35.21
C GLU A 692 8.66 43.76 36.03
N ALA A 693 9.32 43.72 37.19
CA ALA A 693 10.03 44.70 38.00
C ALA A 693 10.98 43.93 38.95
N THR A 694 11.96 44.65 39.45
CA THR A 694 12.91 44.30 40.53
C THR A 694 12.34 43.41 41.64
N SER A 695 12.86 42.20 41.79
CA SER A 695 12.99 41.55 43.10
C SER A 695 14.15 40.55 43.11
N SER A 696 15.00 40.68 44.13
CA SER A 696 16.04 39.72 44.47
C SER A 696 15.39 38.43 44.97
N PHE A 697 15.28 37.44 44.09
CA PHE A 697 15.06 36.05 44.49
C PHE A 697 16.19 35.19 43.94
N THR A 698 16.77 34.42 44.84
CA THR A 698 17.70 33.33 44.59
C THR A 698 17.29 32.55 43.34
N SER A 699 18.18 32.50 42.36
CA SER A 699 18.07 31.64 41.19
C SER A 699 17.98 30.18 41.64
N SER A 700 16.78 29.66 41.81
CA SER A 700 16.53 28.23 41.86
C SER A 700 17.06 27.61 40.56
N PRO A 701 17.85 26.52 40.60
CA PRO A 701 18.30 25.88 39.38
C PRO A 701 17.06 25.41 38.63
N SER A 702 16.93 25.81 37.36
CA SER A 702 15.86 25.35 36.48
C SER A 702 15.83 23.83 36.53
N ALA A 703 14.74 23.25 37.05
CA ALA A 703 14.61 21.82 37.21
C ALA A 703 14.66 21.15 35.82
N SER A 704 15.82 20.60 35.47
CA SER A 704 15.94 19.66 34.35
C SER A 704 14.95 18.53 34.59
N PRO A 705 14.08 18.18 33.62
CA PRO A 705 13.08 17.12 33.79
C PRO A 705 13.71 15.72 33.99
N VAL A 706 14.98 15.56 33.63
CA VAL A 706 15.82 14.39 33.95
C VAL A 706 16.61 14.69 35.22
N THR A 707 16.59 13.76 36.17
CA THR A 707 17.44 13.86 37.37
C THR A 707 18.90 13.64 37.00
N ASP A 708 19.83 14.35 37.67
CA ASP A 708 21.26 14.17 37.42
C ASP A 708 21.75 12.74 37.69
N LEU A 709 21.02 12.01 38.55
CA LEU A 709 21.21 10.58 38.79
C LEU A 709 20.87 9.75 37.54
N GLU A 710 19.69 9.91 36.94
CA GLU A 710 19.29 9.15 35.73
C GLU A 710 20.22 9.43 34.54
N ARG A 711 20.64 10.69 34.36
CA ARG A 711 21.61 11.06 33.31
C ARG A 711 22.98 10.42 33.56
N SER A 712 23.45 10.46 34.80
CA SER A 712 24.71 9.82 35.19
C SER A 712 24.65 8.31 35.03
N GLU A 713 23.52 7.68 35.36
CA GLU A 713 23.34 6.24 35.24
C GLU A 713 23.35 5.78 33.77
N ALA A 714 22.64 6.47 32.88
CA ALA A 714 22.69 6.20 31.44
C ALA A 714 24.10 6.40 30.86
N THR A 715 24.80 7.45 31.29
CA THR A 715 26.18 7.75 30.87
C THR A 715 27.14 6.66 31.33
N PHE A 716 26.98 6.15 32.55
CA PHE A 716 27.78 5.03 33.07
C PHE A 716 27.64 3.78 32.18
N TRP A 717 26.40 3.36 31.89
CA TRP A 717 26.17 2.15 31.09
C TRP A 717 26.71 2.28 29.67
N TYR A 718 26.64 3.48 29.09
CA TYR A 718 27.28 3.78 27.80
C TYR A 718 28.80 3.65 27.89
N LEU A 719 29.42 4.30 28.88
CA LEU A 719 30.87 4.21 29.09
C LEU A 719 31.33 2.77 29.33
N LEU A 720 30.58 1.97 30.10
CA LEU A 720 30.87 0.55 30.30
C LEU A 720 30.87 -0.25 28.98
N SER A 721 29.93 0.05 28.08
CA SER A 721 29.87 -0.61 26.79
C SER A 721 31.03 -0.19 25.87
N GLU A 722 31.37 1.09 25.84
CA GLU A 722 32.48 1.65 25.06
C GLU A 722 33.83 1.14 25.56
N THR A 723 34.09 1.15 26.89
CA THR A 723 35.33 0.62 27.45
C THR A 723 35.54 -0.84 27.07
N ARG A 724 34.47 -1.63 27.03
CA ARG A 724 34.57 -3.03 26.61
C ARG A 724 34.88 -3.15 25.13
N GLY A 725 34.24 -2.35 24.28
CA GLY A 725 34.54 -2.28 22.85
C GLY A 725 36.02 -1.95 22.60
N ILE A 726 36.48 -0.86 23.20
CA ILE A 726 37.88 -0.40 23.11
C ILE A 726 38.84 -1.46 23.68
N ALA A 727 38.49 -2.15 24.78
CA ALA A 727 39.31 -3.22 25.35
C ALA A 727 39.42 -4.43 24.42
N THR A 728 38.33 -4.80 23.74
CA THR A 728 38.36 -5.87 22.74
C THR A 728 39.19 -5.50 21.52
N GLU A 729 39.04 -4.28 20.99
CA GLU A 729 39.88 -3.77 19.90
C GLU A 729 41.35 -3.73 20.32
N HIS A 730 41.65 -3.23 21.51
CA HIS A 730 42.99 -3.22 22.07
C HIS A 730 43.58 -4.64 22.14
N ALA A 731 42.82 -5.62 22.62
CA ALA A 731 43.27 -7.01 22.66
C ALA A 731 43.57 -7.57 21.25
N THR A 732 42.74 -7.24 20.24
CA THR A 732 42.97 -7.66 18.86
C THR A 732 44.21 -6.99 18.24
N ILE A 733 44.38 -5.68 18.41
CA ILE A 733 45.55 -4.93 17.93
C ILE A 733 46.81 -5.43 18.64
N THR A 734 46.74 -5.69 19.94
CA THR A 734 47.86 -6.25 20.72
C THR A 734 48.25 -7.65 20.22
N ALA A 735 47.27 -8.49 19.90
CA ALA A 735 47.52 -9.81 19.31
C ALA A 735 48.15 -9.71 17.92
N GLN A 736 47.61 -8.83 17.05
CA GLN A 736 48.16 -8.57 15.72
C GLN A 736 49.59 -8.01 15.79
N LEU A 737 49.85 -7.10 16.71
CA LEU A 737 51.17 -6.54 16.96
C LEU A 737 52.15 -7.62 17.42
N THR A 738 51.72 -8.52 18.30
CA THR A 738 52.54 -9.62 18.79
C THR A 738 52.86 -10.61 17.67
N ALA A 739 51.87 -10.94 16.83
CA ALA A 739 52.06 -11.77 15.64
C ALA A 739 53.02 -11.10 14.64
N ALA A 740 52.81 -9.81 14.31
CA ALA A 740 53.65 -9.06 13.39
C ALA A 740 55.11 -8.99 13.87
N LYS A 741 55.33 -8.77 15.17
CA LYS A 741 56.67 -8.81 15.79
C LYS A 741 57.32 -10.19 15.68
N HIS A 742 56.56 -11.26 15.92
CA HIS A 742 57.07 -12.63 15.75
C HIS A 742 57.42 -12.94 14.29
N THR A 743 56.58 -12.55 13.33
CA THR A 743 56.87 -12.74 11.90
C THR A 743 58.08 -11.93 11.44
N ALA A 744 58.25 -10.71 11.95
CA ALA A 744 59.44 -9.89 11.68
C ALA A 744 60.73 -10.52 12.23
N ALA A 745 60.68 -11.16 13.40
CA ALA A 745 61.82 -11.87 13.99
C ALA A 745 62.27 -13.09 13.15
N PHE A 746 61.33 -13.77 12.49
CA PHE A 746 61.63 -14.94 11.64
C PHE A 746 62.07 -14.58 10.21
N ALA A 747 61.68 -13.42 9.67
CA ALA A 747 61.88 -13.07 8.26
C ALA A 747 63.25 -12.44 7.93
N GLY A 748 64.07 -12.09 8.94
CA GLY A 748 65.37 -11.43 8.72
C GLY A 748 65.28 -10.05 8.04
N ALA A 749 66.42 -9.49 7.64
CA ALA A 749 66.60 -8.10 7.17
C ALA A 749 65.82 -7.69 5.88
N ALA A 750 64.97 -8.55 5.32
CA ALA A 750 64.32 -8.35 4.02
C ALA A 750 62.89 -7.75 4.09
N ALA A 751 62.34 -7.40 5.27
CA ALA A 751 60.94 -6.99 5.40
C ALA A 751 60.75 -5.52 5.85
N ALA A 752 60.99 -4.55 4.97
CA ALA A 752 60.66 -3.14 5.22
C ALA A 752 59.15 -2.90 5.45
N SER A 753 58.27 -3.72 4.85
CA SER A 753 56.80 -3.61 4.99
C SER A 753 56.26 -3.98 6.38
N ASN A 754 56.98 -4.82 7.15
CA ASN A 754 56.56 -5.19 8.50
C ASN A 754 56.87 -4.10 9.54
N ARG A 755 57.87 -3.24 9.29
CA ARG A 755 58.24 -2.15 10.22
C ARG A 755 57.18 -1.06 10.27
N THR A 756 56.64 -0.64 9.13
CA THR A 756 55.55 0.36 9.06
C THR A 756 54.27 -0.14 9.72
N LEU A 757 53.92 -1.42 9.53
CA LEU A 757 52.77 -2.04 10.19
C LEU A 757 52.95 -2.12 11.72
N ILE A 758 54.14 -2.53 12.19
CA ILE A 758 54.46 -2.56 13.63
C ILE A 758 54.39 -1.15 14.25
N TYR A 759 54.84 -0.13 13.53
CA TYR A 759 54.75 1.26 13.96
C TYR A 759 53.29 1.71 14.10
N GLN A 760 52.47 1.48 13.07
CA GLN A 760 51.04 1.81 13.07
C GLN A 760 50.29 1.10 14.20
N LEU A 761 50.42 -0.23 14.30
CA LEU A 761 49.78 -1.01 15.36
C LEU A 761 50.23 -0.60 16.77
N THR A 762 51.47 -0.11 16.93
CA THR A 762 51.96 0.41 18.23
C THR A 762 51.33 1.76 18.56
N GLN A 763 51.14 2.63 17.56
CA GLN A 763 50.46 3.91 17.74
C GLN A 763 48.97 3.70 18.08
N ASP A 764 48.31 2.79 17.38
CA ASP A 764 46.91 2.44 17.60
C ASP A 764 46.71 1.80 18.98
N GLU A 765 47.58 0.86 19.40
CA GLU A 765 47.57 0.27 20.75
C GLU A 765 47.67 1.37 21.83
N ALA A 766 48.58 2.33 21.66
CA ALA A 766 48.76 3.42 22.62
C ALA A 766 47.55 4.36 22.69
N ALA A 767 46.94 4.68 21.54
CA ALA A 767 45.74 5.51 21.47
C ALA A 767 44.55 4.85 22.17
N LEU A 768 44.33 3.54 21.95
CA LEU A 768 43.26 2.78 22.59
C LEU A 768 43.43 2.71 24.12
N LEU A 769 44.66 2.54 24.61
CA LEU A 769 44.93 2.55 26.06
C LEU A 769 44.64 3.91 26.70
N MET A 770 45.03 5.01 26.06
CA MET A 770 44.69 6.35 26.55
C MET A 770 43.17 6.56 26.59
N GLN A 771 42.46 6.10 25.57
CA GLN A 771 41.00 6.14 25.54
C GLN A 771 40.38 5.29 26.64
N LEU A 772 40.90 4.08 26.90
CA LEU A 772 40.44 3.22 28.01
C LEU A 772 40.60 3.90 29.36
N VAL A 773 41.75 4.53 29.62
CA VAL A 773 41.99 5.25 30.88
C VAL A 773 40.98 6.39 31.06
N ASP A 774 40.74 7.20 30.03
CA ASP A 774 39.76 8.30 30.09
C ASP A 774 38.34 7.79 30.33
N HIS A 775 37.90 6.79 29.55
CA HIS A 775 36.55 6.24 29.67
C HIS A 775 36.33 5.53 31.01
N THR A 776 37.33 4.80 31.53
CA THR A 776 37.26 4.18 32.86
C THR A 776 37.19 5.23 33.96
N ARG A 777 38.03 6.29 33.92
CA ARG A 777 37.99 7.39 34.90
C ARG A 777 36.64 8.10 34.90
N ARG A 778 36.09 8.38 33.72
CA ARG A 778 34.75 8.95 33.58
C ARG A 778 33.66 8.00 34.09
N GLY A 779 33.79 6.71 33.80
CA GLY A 779 32.87 5.67 34.26
C GLY A 779 32.80 5.62 35.79
N ILE A 780 33.94 5.61 36.47
CA ILE A 780 33.99 5.60 37.96
C ILE A 780 33.24 6.81 38.54
N ARG A 781 33.41 8.01 37.97
CA ARG A 781 32.72 9.23 38.42
C ARG A 781 31.20 9.13 38.33
N HIS A 782 30.68 8.43 37.33
CA HIS A 782 29.23 8.23 37.15
C HIS A 782 28.69 6.97 37.87
N GLY A 783 29.57 6.07 38.33
CA GLY A 783 29.19 4.79 38.95
C GLY A 783 28.32 4.93 40.20
N GLY A 784 28.43 6.06 40.92
CA GLY A 784 27.64 6.31 42.12
C GLY A 784 26.13 6.30 41.88
N ALA A 785 25.69 6.75 40.70
CA ALA A 785 24.28 6.74 40.32
C ALA A 785 23.72 5.32 40.17
N VAL A 786 24.53 4.39 39.66
CA VAL A 786 24.15 2.99 39.42
C VAL A 786 24.07 2.23 40.74
N VAL A 787 25.05 2.44 41.62
CA VAL A 787 25.09 1.84 42.97
C VAL A 787 23.93 2.34 43.84
N HIS A 788 23.49 3.58 43.64
CA HIS A 788 22.30 4.12 44.30
C HIS A 788 21.03 3.36 43.88
N ARG A 789 20.93 2.90 42.63
CA ARG A 789 19.79 2.11 42.16
C ARG A 789 19.83 0.67 42.68
N ASP A 790 20.94 -0.02 42.45
CA ASP A 790 21.17 -1.36 42.97
C ASP A 790 22.62 -1.54 43.41
N ARG A 791 22.80 -1.86 44.69
CA ARG A 791 24.13 -2.07 45.29
C ARG A 791 24.91 -3.19 44.61
N GLN A 792 24.22 -4.20 44.06
CA GLN A 792 24.88 -5.34 43.39
C GLN A 792 25.60 -4.91 42.09
N CYS A 793 25.20 -3.78 41.50
CA CYS A 793 25.85 -3.23 40.31
C CYS A 793 27.22 -2.59 40.60
N LEU A 794 27.65 -2.53 41.87
CA LEU A 794 29.04 -2.18 42.24
C LEU A 794 30.08 -3.04 41.51
N THR A 795 29.71 -4.29 41.21
CA THR A 795 30.53 -5.23 40.43
C THR A 795 30.80 -4.74 38.99
N ALA A 796 29.91 -3.93 38.40
CA ALA A 796 30.12 -3.31 37.08
C ALA A 796 31.23 -2.25 37.11
N ILE A 797 31.28 -1.44 38.17
CA ILE A 797 32.34 -0.43 38.37
C ILE A 797 33.68 -1.13 38.55
N VAL A 798 33.72 -2.20 39.34
CA VAL A 798 34.94 -2.98 39.51
C VAL A 798 35.36 -3.64 38.20
N SER A 799 34.41 -4.11 37.38
CA SER A 799 34.70 -4.69 36.06
C SER A 799 35.38 -3.70 35.10
N LEU A 800 35.07 -2.41 35.15
CA LEU A 800 35.76 -1.38 34.36
C LEU A 800 37.26 -1.33 34.64
N VAL A 801 37.61 -1.30 35.94
CA VAL A 801 39.01 -1.23 36.36
C VAL A 801 39.72 -2.55 36.10
N GLN A 802 39.00 -3.67 36.26
CA GLN A 802 39.49 -4.99 35.87
C GLN A 802 39.87 -5.03 34.38
N GLN A 803 38.98 -4.60 33.48
CA GLN A 803 39.24 -4.56 32.04
C GLN A 803 40.43 -3.65 31.68
N LEU A 804 40.56 -2.48 32.32
CA LEU A 804 41.72 -1.61 32.13
C LEU A 804 43.01 -2.29 32.61
N THR A 805 43.00 -2.91 33.80
CA THR A 805 44.18 -3.62 34.33
C THR A 805 44.60 -4.77 33.43
N GLU A 806 43.66 -5.51 32.85
CA GLU A 806 43.92 -6.55 31.86
C GLU A 806 44.53 -5.98 30.58
N ALA A 807 43.97 -4.90 30.03
CA ALA A 807 44.51 -4.23 28.84
C ALA A 807 45.95 -3.74 29.05
N VAL A 808 46.23 -3.08 30.18
CA VAL A 808 47.58 -2.64 30.55
C VAL A 808 48.53 -3.84 30.69
N THR A 809 48.08 -4.92 31.34
CA THR A 809 48.86 -6.17 31.48
C THR A 809 49.19 -6.78 30.12
N LEU A 810 48.21 -6.86 29.20
CA LEU A 810 48.40 -7.37 27.84
C LEU A 810 49.41 -6.54 27.04
N SER A 811 49.35 -5.21 27.14
CA SER A 811 50.33 -4.31 26.51
C SER A 811 51.75 -4.55 27.02
N MET A 812 51.88 -4.81 28.33
CA MET A 812 53.17 -5.14 28.94
C MET A 812 53.76 -6.46 28.44
N LEU A 813 52.90 -7.43 28.10
CA LEU A 813 53.30 -8.74 27.58
C LEU A 813 53.65 -8.73 26.07
N SER A 814 53.07 -7.83 25.27
CA SER A 814 53.33 -7.74 23.81
C SER A 814 54.72 -7.16 23.45
N GLY A 815 55.42 -6.54 24.40
CA GLY A 815 56.73 -5.90 24.18
C GLY A 815 57.94 -6.84 24.03
N VAL A 816 57.76 -8.11 23.68
CA VAL A 816 58.72 -9.19 24.04
C VAL A 816 59.62 -9.71 22.89
N ALA A 817 59.49 -9.26 21.64
CA ALA A 817 60.30 -9.80 20.54
C ALA A 817 61.78 -9.36 20.58
N GLU A 818 62.68 -10.33 20.39
CA GLU A 818 64.14 -10.26 20.53
C GLU A 818 64.88 -9.64 19.33
N CYS A 819 64.17 -9.04 18.37
CA CYS A 819 64.81 -8.53 17.15
C CYS A 819 64.87 -7.00 17.12
N ASP A 820 66.11 -6.54 17.08
CA ASP A 820 66.61 -5.21 16.76
C ASP A 820 65.70 -4.42 15.80
N VAL A 821 65.24 -3.24 16.23
CA VAL A 821 65.44 -1.91 15.60
C VAL A 821 64.94 -0.87 16.62
N GLU A 822 65.83 -0.42 17.50
CA GLU A 822 65.71 0.91 18.08
C GLU A 822 66.31 1.86 17.03
N GLU A 823 65.48 2.54 16.24
CA GLU A 823 65.86 3.88 15.74
C GLU A 823 64.69 4.73 15.23
N ASP A 824 63.53 4.16 14.85
CA ASP A 824 62.36 4.97 14.45
C ASP A 824 61.03 4.44 15.03
N SER A 825 60.96 4.27 16.36
CA SER A 825 59.68 4.02 17.07
C SER A 825 59.35 5.23 17.94
N PRO A 826 58.07 5.66 18.03
CA PRO A 826 57.74 6.85 18.81
C PRO A 826 58.03 6.58 20.28
N ALA A 827 58.34 7.66 21.03
CA ALA A 827 58.72 7.79 22.44
C ALA A 827 58.57 6.55 23.36
N PRO A 828 59.49 6.34 24.32
CA PRO A 828 59.50 5.16 25.18
C PRO A 828 58.13 4.93 25.81
N ARG A 829 57.56 3.73 25.61
CA ARG A 829 56.34 3.27 26.28
C ARG A 829 56.54 3.43 27.80
N ASP A 830 55.93 4.47 28.37
CA ASP A 830 55.95 4.72 29.81
C ASP A 830 54.98 3.76 30.50
N ASP A 831 55.37 2.49 30.56
CA ASP A 831 54.59 1.44 31.21
C ASP A 831 54.43 1.72 32.72
N LEU A 832 55.33 2.54 33.30
CA LEU A 832 55.26 2.95 34.70
C LEU A 832 54.16 3.98 34.91
N SER A 833 54.05 4.99 34.04
CA SER A 833 52.95 5.98 34.13
C SER A 833 51.58 5.31 33.99
N ARG A 834 51.43 4.36 33.05
CA ARG A 834 50.18 3.58 32.87
C ARG A 834 49.82 2.76 34.10
N MET A 835 50.82 2.19 34.76
CA MET A 835 50.63 1.45 36.01
C MET A 835 50.27 2.39 37.16
N GLN A 836 50.86 3.59 37.21
CA GLN A 836 50.49 4.65 38.18
C GLN A 836 49.05 5.12 37.97
N GLU A 837 48.61 5.33 36.72
CA GLU A 837 47.22 5.69 36.39
C GLU A 837 46.21 4.65 36.90
N VAL A 838 46.52 3.36 36.80
CA VAL A 838 45.69 2.28 37.37
C VAL A 838 45.64 2.35 38.90
N PHE A 839 46.75 2.66 39.57
CA PHE A 839 46.76 2.86 41.02
C PHE A 839 46.02 4.12 41.46
N GLU A 840 46.12 5.21 40.72
CA GLU A 840 45.32 6.42 40.94
C GLU A 840 43.82 6.09 40.87
N LEU A 841 43.40 5.29 39.88
CA LEU A 841 42.00 4.86 39.77
C LEU A 841 41.57 3.95 40.94
N MET A 842 42.49 3.15 41.50
CA MET A 842 42.23 2.38 42.72
C MET A 842 42.07 3.27 43.96
N GLU A 843 42.83 4.36 44.05
CA GLU A 843 42.67 5.37 45.10
C GLU A 843 41.35 6.15 44.94
N GLU A 844 40.95 6.45 43.69
CA GLU A 844 39.64 7.05 43.37
C GLU A 844 38.49 6.11 43.78
N LEU A 845 38.57 4.80 43.48
CA LEU A 845 37.61 3.78 43.93
C LEU A 845 37.52 3.71 45.46
N HIS A 846 38.66 3.77 46.16
CA HIS A 846 38.71 3.76 47.62
C HIS A 846 38.04 5.00 48.21
N SER A 847 38.40 6.18 47.69
CA SER A 847 37.86 7.48 48.13
C SER A 847 36.37 7.61 47.86
N ALA A 848 35.86 6.98 46.79
CA ALA A 848 34.44 6.91 46.48
C ALA A 848 33.67 5.84 47.31
N GLY A 849 34.36 5.07 48.16
CA GLY A 849 33.76 4.04 49.01
C GLY A 849 33.40 2.73 48.30
N TYR A 850 33.83 2.53 47.05
CA TYR A 850 33.49 1.34 46.26
C TYR A 850 34.25 0.08 46.69
N LEU A 851 35.32 0.23 47.48
CA LEU A 851 36.12 -0.87 48.02
C LEU A 851 35.72 -1.28 49.44
N ASP A 852 34.57 -0.80 49.95
CA ASP A 852 34.07 -1.20 51.28
C ASP A 852 33.79 -2.72 51.31
N PRO A 853 34.41 -3.48 52.24
CA PRO A 853 34.20 -4.92 52.40
C PRO A 853 32.73 -5.33 52.63
N ALA A 854 31.90 -4.42 53.14
CA ALA A 854 30.48 -4.68 53.36
C ALA A 854 29.65 -4.64 52.07
N LEU A 855 30.17 -4.02 51.00
CA LEU A 855 29.45 -3.77 49.76
C LEU A 855 30.00 -4.61 48.58
N LEU A 856 31.31 -4.81 48.51
CA LEU A 856 31.95 -5.52 47.40
C LEU A 856 32.01 -7.04 47.65
N PRO A 857 31.45 -7.89 46.77
CA PRO A 857 31.56 -9.34 46.90
C PRO A 857 33.02 -9.81 46.92
N GLN A 858 33.33 -10.74 47.81
CA GLN A 858 34.70 -11.25 48.00
C GLN A 858 35.31 -11.82 46.72
N GLN A 859 34.50 -12.41 45.83
CA GLN A 859 34.93 -12.95 44.54
C GLN A 859 35.36 -11.84 43.58
N SER A 860 34.61 -10.74 43.49
CA SER A 860 34.96 -9.61 42.62
C SER A 860 36.20 -8.87 43.14
N ALA A 861 36.30 -8.73 44.47
CA ALA A 861 37.49 -8.17 45.11
C ALA A 861 38.74 -9.03 44.86
N SER A 862 38.64 -10.35 45.04
CA SER A 862 39.77 -11.26 44.80
C SER A 862 40.21 -11.27 43.35
N ALA A 863 39.27 -11.22 42.39
CA ALA A 863 39.56 -11.10 40.96
C ALA A 863 40.32 -9.81 40.62
N LEU A 864 39.86 -8.66 41.12
CA LEU A 864 40.51 -7.36 40.92
C LEU A 864 41.94 -7.36 41.46
N TYR A 865 42.13 -7.77 42.72
CA TYR A 865 43.48 -7.82 43.31
C TYR A 865 44.40 -8.84 42.64
N THR A 866 43.84 -9.91 42.06
CA THR A 866 44.61 -10.89 41.28
C THR A 866 45.11 -10.29 39.97
N GLN A 867 44.27 -9.55 39.24
CA GLN A 867 44.68 -8.84 38.02
C GLN A 867 45.71 -7.74 38.31
N ILE A 868 45.55 -6.97 39.40
CA ILE A 868 46.55 -5.98 39.82
C ILE A 868 47.89 -6.66 40.11
N ARG A 869 47.89 -7.83 40.77
CA ARG A 869 49.12 -8.61 40.98
C ARG A 869 49.72 -9.08 39.65
N ALA A 870 48.90 -9.55 38.72
CA ALA A 870 49.36 -9.96 37.38
C ALA A 870 50.03 -8.79 36.65
N MET A 871 49.40 -7.62 36.63
CA MET A 871 49.97 -6.39 36.07
C MET A 871 51.34 -6.06 36.68
N ARG A 872 51.44 -6.09 38.03
CA ARG A 872 52.71 -5.85 38.75
C ARG A 872 53.79 -6.84 38.37
N VAL A 873 53.45 -8.13 38.27
CA VAL A 873 54.38 -9.20 37.89
C VAL A 873 54.82 -9.02 36.44
N SER A 874 53.92 -8.72 35.51
CA SER A 874 54.25 -8.46 34.11
C SER A 874 55.16 -7.24 33.95
N TYR A 875 54.91 -6.16 34.69
CA TYR A 875 55.82 -5.01 34.73
C TYR A 875 57.21 -5.40 35.27
N GLY A 876 57.26 -6.12 36.40
CA GLY A 876 58.51 -6.59 37.00
C GLY A 876 59.32 -7.51 36.07
N GLN A 877 58.65 -8.45 35.40
CA GLN A 877 59.25 -9.33 34.39
C GLN A 877 59.80 -8.51 33.22
N ARG A 878 59.09 -7.49 32.77
CA ARG A 878 59.51 -6.63 31.66
C ARG A 878 60.72 -5.76 32.04
N VAL A 879 60.72 -5.14 33.22
CA VAL A 879 61.87 -4.37 33.73
C VAL A 879 63.09 -5.27 33.89
N HIS A 880 62.92 -6.45 34.48
CA HIS A 880 63.99 -7.43 34.61
C HIS A 880 64.53 -7.86 33.24
N LYS A 881 63.67 -8.14 32.26
CA LYS A 881 64.08 -8.48 30.89
C LYS A 881 64.83 -7.33 30.21
N ARG A 882 64.39 -6.07 30.36
CA ARG A 882 65.13 -4.89 29.87
C ARG A 882 66.52 -4.77 30.52
N GLN A 883 66.62 -5.00 31.83
CA GLN A 883 67.90 -4.99 32.55
C GLN A 883 68.84 -6.12 32.08
N VAL A 884 68.31 -7.33 31.85
CA VAL A 884 69.07 -8.45 31.32
C VAL A 884 69.53 -8.18 29.88
N LEU A 885 68.66 -7.65 29.01
CA LEU A 885 69.02 -7.30 27.63
C LEU A 885 70.04 -6.16 27.57
N THR A 886 69.90 -5.13 28.40
CA THR A 886 70.90 -4.05 28.49
C THR A 886 72.23 -4.56 29.04
N ALA A 887 72.23 -5.46 30.03
CA ALA A 887 73.45 -6.11 30.51
C ALA A 887 74.09 -7.02 29.44
N LEU A 888 73.30 -7.77 28.67
CA LEU A 888 73.77 -8.57 27.54
C LEU A 888 74.33 -7.70 26.41
N ARG A 889 73.67 -6.58 26.07
CA ARG A 889 74.17 -5.58 25.10
C ARG A 889 75.46 -4.93 25.60
N GLN A 890 75.54 -4.51 26.86
CA GLN A 890 76.76 -3.97 27.46
C GLN A 890 77.89 -5.00 27.43
N ARG A 891 77.61 -6.28 27.67
CA ARG A 891 78.58 -7.37 27.54
C ARG A 891 78.99 -7.62 26.09
N ALA A 892 78.07 -7.53 25.13
CA ALA A 892 78.37 -7.63 23.71
C ALA A 892 79.24 -6.45 23.24
N HIS A 893 78.88 -5.21 23.59
CA HIS A 893 79.68 -4.01 23.31
C HIS A 893 81.05 -4.05 24.01
N MET A 894 81.14 -4.58 25.23
CA MET A 894 82.43 -4.78 25.90
C MET A 894 83.26 -5.89 25.26
N SER A 895 82.64 -6.91 24.68
CA SER A 895 83.35 -7.93 23.90
C SER A 895 83.85 -7.40 22.56
N VAL A 896 83.09 -6.54 21.87
CA VAL A 896 83.54 -5.87 20.63
C VAL A 896 84.64 -4.85 20.93
N ALA A 897 84.50 -4.07 22.01
CA ALA A 897 85.54 -3.14 22.47
C ALA A 897 86.81 -3.87 22.97
N GLN A 898 86.69 -5.07 23.54
CA GLN A 898 87.84 -5.91 23.88
C GLN A 898 88.51 -6.49 22.63
N VAL A 899 87.77 -6.88 21.60
CA VAL A 899 88.34 -7.31 20.30
C VAL A 899 89.04 -6.14 19.59
N ASP A 900 88.49 -4.93 19.66
CA ASP A 900 89.15 -3.73 19.13
C ASP A 900 90.37 -3.30 19.96
N SER A 901 90.36 -3.51 21.30
CA SER A 901 91.55 -3.26 22.15
C SER A 901 92.63 -4.33 22.02
N ALA A 902 92.25 -5.59 21.72
CA ALA A 902 93.19 -6.70 21.49
C ALA A 902 93.90 -6.59 20.14
N ASN A 903 93.32 -5.85 19.18
CA ASN A 903 93.98 -5.48 17.93
C ASN A 903 94.88 -4.22 18.04
N ALA A 904 94.92 -3.55 19.20
CA ALA A 904 95.66 -2.30 19.40
C ALA A 904 97.00 -2.45 20.17
N VAL A 905 97.39 -3.66 20.60
CA VAL A 905 98.68 -3.87 21.28
C VAL A 905 99.40 -5.13 20.76
N VAL A 906 100.20 -4.94 19.70
CA VAL A 906 101.41 -5.72 19.44
C VAL A 906 102.57 -4.72 19.34
N PRO A 907 103.60 -4.79 20.21
CA PRO A 907 104.77 -3.94 20.13
C PRO A 907 105.77 -4.50 19.10
N VAL A 908 106.33 -3.61 18.27
CA VAL A 908 107.50 -3.88 17.42
C VAL A 908 108.74 -3.42 18.16
N ASP A 909 109.74 -4.29 18.29
CA ASP A 909 111.12 -3.87 18.51
C ASP A 909 112.09 -4.61 17.58
N SER A 910 113.03 -3.83 17.01
CA SER A 910 114.36 -4.14 16.45
C SER A 910 114.63 -3.82 14.97
N LYS A 911 114.93 -2.54 14.68
CA LYS A 911 116.28 -2.07 14.25
C LYS A 911 116.33 -0.55 14.14
#